data_AF-A0A3L7ZI63-F1
#
_entry.id   AF-A0A3L7ZI63-F1
#
_cell.length_a   1.000
_cell.length_b   1.000
_cell.length_c   1.000
_cell.angle_alpha   90.00
_cell.angle_beta   90.00
_cell.angle_gamma   90.00
#
_symmetry.space_group_name_H-M   'P 1'
#
loop_
_entity.id
_entity.type
_entity.pdbx_description
1 polymer ?
#
loop_
_entity_poly.entity_id
_entity_poly.type
_entity_poly.pdbx_seq_one_letter_code
_entity_poly.pdbx_strand_id
1 'polypeptide(L)'
;MKTLERFISSSVTTIVLLLIYAFGLAIATFIEKYHGTAVAKALIYYSPVFFLLQFLLVANFVAIVIKHQLLKRRKWGLMVTHAAFIVILLGALISHLFGEEGILHLREGEASDRIMIRTSDQTLYHTLPFSVELVKFTLTRYPGSASPSAYESELLVHVDGQTRHTRVYMNNVLDVKGYRFFQASYDPDEQGTVLSVNRDVAGRNITYTGYVILVIGFILCLVGKNSRFMKLSRQLKDLRGGARKTTLLVAVLLSVGGLRAQGAAAPEMKEVIQKYAISPEHAAKFGALPIQSVSGRMLPINTFSSEVLRKLHKSDQFGSLNSDQFLLSVLAMPDMWVRVPFIALSNSELANYYDLTDKECAYIEVFDSHGRYKLQEKLEEAYNKMPAERTRFDKDLIKLDEQVNIFHQLINYQMLNLFPKEDDPDHKWYAPGDDLSAFSGKDSMFVTHIMGWYLSEVQEGLKSGDWEKADEVIGMIHTYQQAKNKTVDIRPEKIQAEIKYNQMDVFRQCKKGYLILGGLLLIFAFVALFKKKKWVTYTTWLLSLGILAVFVFHMYGMGMRWYIAGYAPWSNSYETMVYVAWATVFAGLLFVRKSTLTFALATLFGGIILFVSGLSWMDPQINPLVPVLKSPWLMFHVAVIVGAYGFFGISCLIGLTNLVMMSVSGEKNSVMLKERVRELSIVNEMSLWIGLALMTIGTFLGAVWANESWGRYWGWDPKETWALITMVIYAIVTHLRLIPKCNNLWLFNFTSILAFYSVLMTFFGVNYFLSGMHSYGQNDNVNGIFIYLYLSIILVLGAGFISYRKRTNFNNIIV
;
A
#
# COMPACT_ATOMS: atom_id res chain seq x y z
N MET A 1 -4.03 -51.65 -9.76
CA MET A 1 -2.91 -50.76 -10.16
C MET A 1 -3.28 -49.74 -11.24
N LYS A 2 -3.79 -50.12 -12.43
CA LYS A 2 -4.11 -49.19 -13.54
C LYS A 2 -5.05 -48.02 -13.16
N THR A 3 -6.03 -48.24 -12.29
CA THR A 3 -6.97 -47.20 -11.84
C THR A 3 -6.29 -46.16 -10.93
N LEU A 4 -5.43 -46.63 -10.02
CA LEU A 4 -4.68 -45.78 -9.10
C LEU A 4 -3.63 -44.94 -9.85
N GLU A 5 -2.92 -45.54 -10.79
CA GLU A 5 -1.97 -44.84 -11.67
C GLU A 5 -2.67 -43.75 -12.49
N ARG A 6 -3.86 -44.05 -13.04
CA ARG A 6 -4.66 -43.09 -13.80
C ARG A 6 -5.16 -41.93 -12.92
N PHE A 7 -5.47 -42.20 -11.66
CA PHE A 7 -5.89 -41.20 -10.69
C PHE A 7 -4.74 -40.29 -10.26
N ILE A 8 -3.59 -40.86 -9.87
CA ILE A 8 -2.41 -40.10 -9.43
C ILE A 8 -1.82 -39.26 -10.56
N SER A 9 -1.91 -39.71 -11.82
CA SER A 9 -1.38 -39.00 -13.01
C SER A 9 -2.39 -38.10 -13.71
N SER A 10 -3.43 -37.63 -13.00
CA SER A 10 -4.51 -36.81 -13.56
C SER A 10 -4.38 -35.34 -13.21
N SER A 11 -4.62 -34.45 -14.17
CA SER A 11 -4.73 -32.99 -13.94
C SER A 11 -5.91 -32.63 -13.02
N VAL A 12 -6.95 -33.47 -12.96
CA VAL A 12 -8.08 -33.28 -12.03
C VAL A 12 -7.58 -33.39 -10.59
N THR A 13 -6.75 -34.40 -10.32
CA THR A 13 -6.13 -34.62 -9.01
C THR A 13 -5.24 -33.44 -8.63
N THR A 14 -4.49 -32.86 -9.59
CA THR A 14 -3.72 -31.63 -9.35
C THR A 14 -4.61 -30.50 -8.82
N ILE A 15 -5.73 -30.22 -9.49
CA ILE A 15 -6.64 -29.14 -9.07
C ILE A 15 -7.26 -29.41 -7.70
N VAL A 16 -7.68 -30.64 -7.43
CA VAL A 16 -8.26 -31.02 -6.13
C VAL A 16 -7.23 -30.85 -5.00
N LEU A 17 -5.99 -31.32 -5.19
CA LEU A 17 -4.93 -31.17 -4.20
C LEU A 17 -4.59 -29.68 -3.96
N LEU A 18 -4.53 -28.86 -5.01
CA LEU A 18 -4.29 -27.42 -4.86
C LEU A 18 -5.43 -26.70 -4.14
N LEU A 19 -6.69 -27.10 -4.36
CA LEU A 19 -7.85 -26.54 -3.64
C LEU A 19 -7.81 -26.90 -2.16
N ILE A 20 -7.52 -28.16 -1.82
CA ILE A 20 -7.36 -28.60 -0.44
C ILE A 20 -6.21 -27.84 0.22
N TYR A 21 -5.11 -27.64 -0.51
CA TYR A 21 -3.94 -26.90 -0.02
C TYR A 21 -4.29 -25.44 0.29
N ALA A 22 -4.91 -24.73 -0.64
CA ALA A 22 -5.33 -23.34 -0.44
C ALA A 22 -6.35 -23.21 0.71
N PHE A 23 -7.28 -24.14 0.84
CA PHE A 23 -8.28 -24.14 1.90
C PHE A 23 -7.67 -24.40 3.28
N GLY A 24 -6.75 -25.37 3.38
CA GLY A 24 -6.01 -25.66 4.61
C GLY A 24 -5.18 -24.46 5.07
N LEU A 25 -4.48 -23.80 4.14
CA LEU A 25 -3.76 -22.55 4.41
C LEU A 25 -4.69 -21.45 4.91
N ALA A 26 -5.85 -21.26 4.26
CA ALA A 26 -6.81 -20.25 4.67
C ALA A 26 -7.29 -20.50 6.11
N ILE A 27 -7.71 -21.72 6.44
CA ILE A 27 -8.11 -22.11 7.81
C ILE A 27 -7.01 -21.80 8.81
N ALA A 28 -5.75 -22.11 8.50
CA ALA A 28 -4.62 -21.85 9.39
C ALA A 28 -4.50 -20.36 9.75
N THR A 29 -4.75 -19.43 8.81
CA THR A 29 -4.73 -17.99 9.10
C THR A 29 -5.86 -17.54 10.03
N PHE A 30 -7.02 -18.19 9.99
CA PHE A 30 -8.10 -17.92 10.96
C PHE A 30 -7.76 -18.52 12.33
N ILE A 31 -7.22 -19.74 12.37
CA ILE A 31 -6.74 -20.35 13.63
C ILE A 31 -5.69 -19.45 14.27
N GLU A 32 -4.74 -18.93 13.49
CA GLU A 32 -3.71 -18.02 13.98
C GLU A 32 -4.30 -16.75 14.60
N LYS A 33 -5.30 -16.15 13.95
CA LYS A 33 -6.00 -14.96 14.50
C LYS A 33 -6.65 -15.24 15.86
N TYR A 34 -7.30 -16.40 16.03
CA TYR A 34 -8.10 -16.69 17.22
C TYR A 34 -7.33 -17.44 18.33
N HIS A 35 -6.29 -18.18 17.98
CA HIS A 35 -5.56 -19.09 18.88
C HIS A 35 -4.04 -18.88 18.88
N GLY A 36 -3.51 -17.96 18.06
CA GLY A 36 -2.10 -17.61 17.99
C GLY A 36 -1.27 -18.46 17.01
N THR A 37 -0.12 -17.92 16.61
CA THR A 37 0.76 -18.49 15.58
C THR A 37 1.32 -19.86 15.96
N ALA A 38 1.63 -20.10 17.24
CA ALA A 38 2.17 -21.38 17.70
C ALA A 38 1.17 -22.53 17.49
N VAL A 39 -0.11 -22.28 17.79
CA VAL A 39 -1.20 -23.25 17.62
C VAL A 39 -1.44 -23.54 16.13
N ALA A 40 -1.48 -22.49 15.29
CA ALA A 40 -1.64 -22.67 13.84
C ALA A 40 -0.49 -23.48 13.22
N LYS A 41 0.75 -23.24 13.65
CA LYS A 41 1.93 -24.03 13.25
C LYS A 41 1.78 -25.50 13.61
N ALA A 42 1.42 -25.81 14.86
CA ALA A 42 1.28 -27.19 15.33
C ALA A 42 0.12 -27.93 14.65
N LEU A 43 -1.05 -27.29 14.54
CA LEU A 43 -2.26 -27.95 14.02
C LEU A 43 -2.26 -28.14 12.50
N ILE A 44 -1.73 -27.18 11.74
CA ILE A 44 -1.82 -27.19 10.29
C ILE A 44 -0.43 -27.20 9.64
N TYR A 45 0.35 -26.12 9.78
CA TYR A 45 1.54 -25.89 8.93
C TYR A 45 2.62 -26.97 9.09
N TYR A 46 2.76 -27.56 10.28
CA TYR A 46 3.72 -28.63 10.58
C TYR A 46 3.05 -29.98 10.86
N SER A 47 1.77 -30.12 10.51
CA SER A 47 1.08 -31.40 10.66
C SER A 47 1.57 -32.43 9.62
N PRO A 48 1.65 -33.72 9.98
CA PRO A 48 1.98 -34.78 9.02
C PRO A 48 1.05 -34.81 7.80
N VAL A 49 -0.23 -34.43 7.99
CA VAL A 49 -1.23 -34.36 6.92
C VAL A 49 -0.89 -33.28 5.91
N PHE A 50 -0.39 -32.12 6.38
CA PHE A 50 0.02 -31.04 5.51
C PHE A 50 1.27 -31.41 4.68
N PHE A 51 2.26 -32.06 5.30
CA PHE A 51 3.41 -32.60 4.57
C PHE A 51 3.01 -33.69 3.56
N LEU A 52 2.08 -34.58 3.93
CA LEU A 52 1.53 -35.58 3.01
C LEU A 52 0.87 -34.91 1.80
N LEU A 53 0.11 -33.83 2.00
CA LEU A 53 -0.52 -33.09 0.91
C LEU A 53 0.51 -32.48 -0.05
N GLN A 54 1.58 -31.88 0.46
CA GLN A 54 2.70 -31.37 -0.35
C GLN A 54 3.40 -32.49 -1.11
N PHE A 55 3.67 -33.62 -0.46
CA PHE A 55 4.24 -34.80 -1.10
C PHE A 55 3.36 -35.33 -2.24
N LEU A 56 2.04 -35.41 -2.02
CA LEU A 56 1.09 -35.85 -3.03
C LEU A 56 1.05 -34.91 -4.25
N LEU A 57 1.21 -33.59 -4.06
CA LEU A 57 1.36 -32.63 -5.15
C LEU A 57 2.62 -32.91 -5.98
N VAL A 58 3.76 -33.17 -5.32
CA VAL A 58 5.03 -33.51 -5.98
C VAL A 58 4.88 -34.84 -6.76
N ALA A 59 4.35 -35.88 -6.12
CA ALA A 59 4.14 -37.18 -6.74
C ALA A 59 3.20 -37.10 -7.96
N ASN A 60 2.10 -36.34 -7.84
CA ASN A 60 1.18 -36.07 -8.94
C ASN A 60 1.89 -35.39 -10.12
N PHE A 61 2.71 -34.37 -9.86
CA PHE A 61 3.48 -33.69 -10.90
C PHE A 61 4.47 -34.63 -11.60
N VAL A 62 5.25 -35.42 -10.85
CA VAL A 62 6.20 -36.39 -11.42
C VAL A 62 5.48 -37.41 -12.31
N ALA A 63 4.34 -37.92 -11.85
CA ALA A 63 3.52 -38.86 -12.63
C ALA A 63 3.00 -38.23 -13.94
N ILE A 64 2.59 -36.96 -13.92
CA ILE A 64 2.16 -36.21 -15.12
C ILE A 64 3.32 -36.01 -16.09
N VAL A 65 4.51 -35.67 -15.59
CA VAL A 65 5.73 -35.49 -16.42
C VAL A 65 6.06 -36.75 -17.19
N ILE A 66 6.04 -37.91 -16.52
CA ILE A 66 6.31 -39.22 -17.11
C ILE A 66 5.24 -39.58 -18.15
N LYS A 67 3.96 -39.54 -17.75
CA LYS A 67 2.82 -39.91 -18.60
C LYS A 67 2.73 -39.10 -19.89
N HIS A 68 2.95 -37.79 -19.80
CA HIS A 68 2.85 -36.89 -20.96
C HIS A 68 4.18 -36.68 -21.69
N GLN A 69 5.25 -37.37 -21.27
CA GLN A 69 6.59 -37.31 -21.85
C GLN A 69 7.07 -35.86 -22.05
N LEU A 70 6.88 -35.02 -21.02
CA LEU A 70 7.11 -33.56 -21.12
C LEU A 70 8.58 -33.22 -21.42
N LEU A 71 9.52 -34.08 -20.98
CA LEU A 71 10.94 -34.01 -21.34
C LEU A 71 11.16 -34.10 -22.85
N LYS A 72 10.58 -35.12 -23.49
CA LYS A 72 10.71 -35.32 -24.96
C LYS A 72 10.07 -34.18 -25.74
N ARG A 73 9.01 -33.56 -25.21
CA ARG A 73 8.31 -32.41 -25.82
C ARG A 73 9.03 -31.06 -25.62
N ARG A 74 10.23 -31.05 -25.01
CA ARG A 74 11.08 -29.87 -24.77
C ARG A 74 10.32 -28.71 -24.12
N LYS A 75 9.44 -29.01 -23.15
CA LYS A 75 8.67 -28.03 -22.37
C LYS A 75 9.47 -27.46 -21.20
N TRP A 76 10.68 -26.98 -21.49
CA TRP A 76 11.66 -26.56 -20.48
C TRP A 76 11.15 -25.53 -19.49
N GLY A 77 10.50 -24.45 -19.94
CA GLY A 77 9.97 -23.43 -19.02
C GLY A 77 9.02 -24.02 -17.98
N LEU A 78 8.05 -24.84 -18.41
CA LEU A 78 7.11 -25.49 -17.49
C LEU A 78 7.83 -26.40 -16.50
N MET A 79 8.77 -27.22 -16.99
CA MET A 79 9.49 -28.16 -16.14
C MET A 79 10.37 -27.46 -15.12
N VAL A 80 11.13 -26.45 -15.53
CA VAL A 80 12.04 -25.69 -14.67
C VAL A 80 11.26 -24.97 -13.58
N THR A 81 10.13 -24.32 -13.92
CA THR A 81 9.26 -23.66 -12.92
C THR A 81 8.73 -24.64 -11.88
N HIS A 82 8.27 -25.83 -12.27
CA HIS A 82 7.71 -26.79 -11.31
C HIS A 82 8.79 -27.53 -10.53
N ALA A 83 9.94 -27.84 -11.15
CA ALA A 83 11.10 -28.40 -10.46
C ALA A 83 11.60 -27.45 -9.36
N ALA A 84 11.56 -26.13 -9.59
CA ALA A 84 11.90 -25.16 -8.57
C ALA A 84 11.04 -25.30 -7.30
N PHE A 85 9.73 -25.51 -7.43
CA PHE A 85 8.87 -25.76 -6.25
C PHE A 85 9.24 -27.02 -5.49
N ILE A 86 9.70 -28.08 -6.18
CA ILE A 86 10.20 -29.29 -5.50
C ILE A 86 11.45 -28.95 -4.68
N VAL A 87 12.38 -28.18 -5.24
CA VAL A 87 13.58 -27.73 -4.53
C VAL A 87 13.22 -26.84 -3.34
N ILE A 88 12.26 -25.93 -3.50
CA ILE A 88 11.77 -25.06 -2.41
C ILE A 88 11.13 -25.89 -1.29
N LEU A 89 10.27 -26.86 -1.62
CA LEU A 89 9.63 -27.73 -0.64
C LEU A 89 10.65 -28.62 0.08
N LEU A 90 11.68 -29.11 -0.63
CA LEU A 90 12.79 -29.86 -0.02
C LEU A 90 13.57 -28.98 0.95
N GLY A 91 13.88 -27.74 0.56
CA GLY A 91 14.52 -26.77 1.44
C GLY A 91 13.70 -26.49 2.69
N ALA A 92 12.39 -26.24 2.54
CA ALA A 92 11.47 -26.03 3.66
C ALA A 92 11.35 -27.26 4.58
N LEU A 93 11.37 -28.48 4.03
CA LEU A 93 11.39 -29.70 4.84
C LEU A 93 12.69 -29.81 5.65
N ILE A 94 13.85 -29.50 5.04
CA ILE A 94 15.14 -29.50 5.74
C ILE A 94 15.14 -28.44 6.85
N SER A 95 14.63 -27.23 6.58
CA SER A 95 14.46 -26.18 7.59
C SER A 95 13.56 -26.63 8.74
N HIS A 96 12.48 -27.35 8.46
CA HIS A 96 11.59 -27.86 9.50
C HIS A 96 12.25 -28.95 10.36
N LEU A 97 13.02 -29.85 9.74
CA LEU A 97 13.64 -30.99 10.43
C LEU A 97 14.91 -30.62 11.21
N PHE A 98 15.68 -29.63 10.72
CA PHE A 98 17.01 -29.30 11.24
C PHE A 98 17.17 -27.84 11.65
N GLY A 99 16.16 -26.99 11.43
CA GLY A 99 16.19 -25.59 11.79
C GLY A 99 15.90 -25.36 13.28
N GLU A 100 16.58 -24.39 13.86
CA GLU A 100 16.36 -23.97 15.26
C GLU A 100 15.91 -22.51 15.28
N GLU A 101 14.76 -22.21 15.89
CA GLU A 101 14.28 -20.83 16.12
C GLU A 101 14.16 -20.57 17.63
N GLY A 102 14.69 -19.44 18.09
CA GLY A 102 14.64 -19.04 19.50
C GLY A 102 14.74 -17.53 19.70
N ILE A 103 14.76 -17.13 20.96
CA ILE A 103 14.92 -15.74 21.40
C ILE A 103 16.05 -15.69 22.44
N LEU A 104 16.94 -14.72 22.28
CA LEU A 104 17.96 -14.36 23.25
C LEU A 104 17.59 -12.98 23.80
N HIS A 105 17.27 -12.92 25.09
CA HIS A 105 17.06 -11.66 25.80
C HIS A 105 18.29 -11.40 26.66
N LEU A 106 18.82 -10.17 26.60
CA LEU A 106 19.99 -9.73 27.35
C LEU A 106 19.75 -8.31 27.86
N ARG A 107 20.16 -8.04 29.09
CA ARG A 107 20.32 -6.67 29.61
C ARG A 107 21.77 -6.20 29.51
N GLU A 108 22.00 -4.88 29.57
CA GLU A 108 23.36 -4.33 29.49
C GLU A 108 24.29 -4.92 30.56
N GLY A 109 25.47 -5.38 30.15
CA GLY A 109 26.44 -6.10 30.96
C GLY A 109 26.12 -7.60 31.17
N GLU A 110 24.98 -8.09 30.67
CA GLU A 110 24.61 -9.50 30.77
C GLU A 110 25.21 -10.29 29.60
N ALA A 111 25.79 -11.45 29.94
CA ALA A 111 26.25 -12.45 28.99
C ALA A 111 25.42 -13.72 29.10
N SER A 112 25.00 -14.28 27.97
CA SER A 112 24.32 -15.57 27.91
C SER A 112 24.79 -16.38 26.71
N ASP A 113 24.90 -17.68 26.92
CA ASP A 113 25.10 -18.70 25.90
C ASP A 113 23.82 -19.51 25.66
N ARG A 114 22.65 -19.07 26.16
CA ARG A 114 21.40 -19.84 26.07
C ARG A 114 20.33 -19.05 25.34
N ILE A 115 19.70 -19.70 24.37
CA ILE A 115 18.50 -19.19 23.70
C ILE A 115 17.25 -19.88 24.25
N MET A 116 16.18 -19.11 24.35
CA MET A 116 14.86 -19.57 24.73
C MET A 116 14.07 -20.01 23.49
N ILE A 117 13.67 -21.27 23.45
CA ILE A 117 12.84 -21.86 22.39
C ILE A 117 11.45 -22.08 22.98
N ARG A 118 10.47 -21.29 22.51
CA ARG A 118 9.06 -21.46 22.92
C ARG A 118 8.38 -22.47 22.01
N THR A 119 7.91 -23.56 22.60
CA THR A 119 7.03 -24.55 21.98
C THR A 119 5.59 -24.31 22.47
N SER A 120 4.58 -24.96 21.87
CA SER A 120 3.16 -24.78 22.24
C SER A 120 2.89 -24.96 23.74
N ASP A 121 3.63 -25.88 24.38
CA ASP A 121 3.34 -26.31 25.76
C ASP A 121 4.55 -26.17 26.72
N GLN A 122 5.74 -25.84 26.21
CA GLN A 122 6.98 -25.81 27.00
C GLN A 122 7.96 -24.74 26.51
N THR A 123 8.66 -24.11 27.46
CA THR A 123 9.81 -23.24 27.20
C THR A 123 11.08 -24.06 27.39
N LEU A 124 11.80 -24.30 26.31
CA LEU A 124 13.07 -25.02 26.31
C LEU A 124 14.21 -24.02 26.19
N TYR A 125 15.38 -24.37 26.75
CA TYR A 125 16.60 -23.58 26.60
C TYR A 125 17.63 -24.41 25.85
N HIS A 126 18.21 -23.84 24.81
CA HIS A 126 19.28 -24.46 24.03
C HIS A 126 20.59 -23.70 24.23
N THR A 127 21.66 -24.41 24.55
CA THR A 127 22.99 -23.83 24.76
C THR A 127 23.72 -23.68 23.43
N LEU A 128 24.19 -22.48 23.15
CA LEU A 128 24.96 -22.08 22.00
C LEU A 128 26.43 -22.50 22.17
N PRO A 129 27.16 -22.74 21.06
CA PRO A 129 28.59 -23.07 21.11
C PRO A 129 29.50 -21.83 21.32
N PHE A 130 28.95 -20.73 21.83
CA PHE A 130 29.57 -19.44 22.12
C PHE A 130 28.66 -18.63 23.05
N SER A 131 29.20 -17.61 23.73
CA SER A 131 28.41 -16.66 24.52
C SER A 131 28.30 -15.31 23.83
N VAL A 132 27.20 -14.62 24.10
CA VAL A 132 26.91 -13.27 23.61
C VAL A 132 26.66 -12.38 24.82
N GLU A 133 27.37 -11.27 24.89
CA GLU A 133 27.21 -10.23 25.93
C GLU A 133 26.67 -8.96 25.29
N LEU A 134 25.68 -8.32 25.93
CA LEU A 134 25.21 -6.99 25.54
C LEU A 134 26.07 -5.93 26.23
N VAL A 135 26.87 -5.20 25.46
CA VAL A 135 27.64 -4.06 25.98
C VAL A 135 26.72 -2.87 26.20
N LYS A 136 25.92 -2.55 25.17
CA LYS A 136 25.06 -1.37 25.17
C LYS A 136 23.92 -1.54 24.18
N PHE A 137 22.72 -1.16 24.60
CA PHE A 137 21.58 -0.97 23.71
C PHE A 137 21.44 0.53 23.37
N THR A 138 21.06 0.83 22.13
CA THR A 138 20.86 2.21 21.69
C THR A 138 19.60 2.30 20.84
N LEU A 139 18.62 3.06 21.32
CA LEU A 139 17.43 3.43 20.57
C LEU A 139 17.62 4.82 19.97
N THR A 140 17.75 4.88 18.64
CA THR A 140 17.77 6.14 17.89
C THR A 140 16.35 6.50 17.47
N ARG A 141 15.93 7.73 17.75
CA ARG A 141 14.60 8.25 17.37
C ARG A 141 14.70 9.19 16.18
N TYR A 142 13.56 9.55 15.61
CA TYR A 142 13.50 10.69 14.70
C TYR A 142 13.60 11.99 15.49
N PRO A 143 14.31 13.02 14.97
CA PRO A 143 14.45 14.31 15.65
C PRO A 143 13.12 14.86 16.18
N GLY A 144 13.06 15.22 17.45
CA GLY A 144 11.85 15.77 18.09
C GLY A 144 10.63 14.82 18.16
N SER A 145 10.82 13.50 17.97
CA SER A 145 9.75 12.51 17.98
C SER A 145 10.05 11.35 18.92
N ALA A 146 9.00 10.75 19.50
CA ALA A 146 9.11 9.46 20.19
C ALA A 146 9.27 8.27 19.23
N SER A 147 9.12 8.49 17.91
CA SER A 147 9.13 7.44 16.90
C SER A 147 10.53 6.83 16.72
N PRO A 148 10.69 5.50 16.80
CA PRO A 148 11.98 4.85 16.60
C PRO A 148 12.46 4.98 15.15
N SER A 149 13.70 5.41 14.94
CA SER A 149 14.35 5.51 13.63
C SER A 149 15.37 4.39 13.38
N ALA A 150 15.97 3.87 14.45
CA ALA A 150 16.78 2.64 14.50
C ALA A 150 16.87 2.16 15.96
N TYR A 151 17.10 0.87 16.17
CA TYR A 151 17.49 0.35 17.47
C TYR A 151 18.56 -0.71 17.28
N GLU A 152 19.60 -0.62 18.10
CA GLU A 152 20.89 -1.24 17.87
C GLU A 152 21.43 -1.83 19.16
N SER A 153 22.05 -3.00 19.08
CA SER A 153 22.75 -3.67 20.17
C SER A 153 24.22 -3.80 19.84
N GLU A 154 25.08 -3.27 20.69
CA GLU A 154 26.52 -3.53 20.69
C GLU A 154 26.79 -4.80 21.50
N LEU A 155 27.37 -5.80 20.83
CA LEU A 155 27.53 -7.14 21.37
C LEU A 155 29.01 -7.54 21.38
N LEU A 156 29.43 -8.22 22.45
CA LEU A 156 30.66 -9.00 22.47
C LEU A 156 30.31 -10.47 22.27
N VAL A 157 30.88 -11.08 21.24
CA VAL A 157 30.70 -12.50 20.94
C VAL A 157 31.98 -13.23 21.30
N HIS A 158 31.91 -14.14 22.26
CA HIS A 158 33.04 -14.97 22.69
C HIS A 158 32.96 -16.33 22.02
N VAL A 159 33.75 -16.53 20.96
CA VAL A 159 33.76 -17.77 20.17
C VAL A 159 35.20 -18.28 20.02
N ASP A 160 35.42 -19.56 20.31
CA ASP A 160 36.71 -20.25 20.11
C ASP A 160 37.92 -19.52 20.76
N GLY A 161 37.72 -18.91 21.93
CA GLY A 161 38.75 -18.16 22.66
C GLY A 161 39.03 -16.76 22.13
N GLN A 162 38.30 -16.28 21.13
CA GLN A 162 38.37 -14.91 20.62
C GLN A 162 37.10 -14.12 20.96
N THR A 163 37.27 -12.86 21.34
CA THR A 163 36.16 -11.92 21.54
C THR A 163 36.03 -11.04 20.31
N ARG A 164 34.84 -10.99 19.72
CA ARG A 164 34.52 -10.12 18.58
C ARG A 164 33.51 -9.08 19.00
N HIS A 165 33.85 -7.81 18.84
CA HIS A 165 32.92 -6.71 19.02
C HIS A 165 32.11 -6.53 17.72
N THR A 166 30.79 -6.52 17.82
CA THR A 166 29.88 -6.41 16.67
C THR A 166 28.65 -5.60 17.04
N ARG A 167 27.99 -5.03 16.05
CA ARG A 167 26.74 -4.29 16.22
C ARG A 167 25.62 -4.98 15.44
N VAL A 168 24.49 -5.20 16.09
CA VAL A 168 23.28 -5.80 15.49
C VAL A 168 22.18 -4.77 15.50
N TYR A 169 21.52 -4.58 14.36
CA TYR A 169 20.40 -3.63 14.24
C TYR A 169 19.47 -4.05 13.11
N MET A 170 18.37 -3.32 12.93
CA MET A 170 17.39 -3.60 11.89
C MET A 170 18.01 -3.68 10.49
N ASN A 171 17.74 -4.77 9.76
CA ASN A 171 18.33 -5.10 8.45
C ASN A 171 19.84 -5.37 8.44
N ASN A 172 20.47 -5.56 9.61
CA ASN A 172 21.87 -5.98 9.72
C ASN A 172 22.03 -7.09 10.77
N VAL A 173 22.19 -8.32 10.29
CA VAL A 173 22.12 -9.55 11.09
C VAL A 173 23.52 -10.05 11.42
N LEU A 174 23.75 -10.44 12.67
CA LEU A 174 24.98 -11.14 13.08
C LEU A 174 24.86 -12.62 12.74
N ASP A 175 25.88 -13.19 12.07
CA ASP A 175 25.96 -14.62 11.76
C ASP A 175 27.22 -15.24 12.40
N VAL A 176 27.01 -16.19 13.31
CA VAL A 176 28.09 -16.87 14.04
C VAL A 176 27.81 -18.37 14.09
N LYS A 177 28.72 -19.18 13.52
CA LYS A 177 28.57 -20.65 13.42
C LYS A 177 27.21 -21.10 12.82
N GLY A 178 26.61 -20.27 11.95
CA GLY A 178 25.32 -20.52 11.32
C GLY A 178 24.10 -20.10 12.16
N TYR A 179 24.29 -19.57 13.36
CA TYR A 179 23.25 -18.90 14.14
C TYR A 179 23.18 -17.43 13.73
N ARG A 180 21.99 -17.00 13.31
CA ARG A 180 21.72 -15.63 12.89
C ARG A 180 20.94 -14.91 13.98
N PHE A 181 21.47 -13.78 14.46
CA PHE A 181 20.88 -12.95 15.50
C PHE A 181 20.34 -11.68 14.89
N PHE A 182 19.07 -11.43 15.16
CA PHE A 182 18.33 -10.30 14.65
C PHE A 182 17.73 -9.49 15.79
N GLN A 183 17.83 -8.17 15.71
CA GLN A 183 17.21 -7.26 16.65
C GLN A 183 15.67 -7.28 16.52
N ALA A 184 14.97 -8.05 17.34
CA ALA A 184 13.51 -8.21 17.23
C ALA A 184 12.74 -7.10 17.95
N SER A 185 13.05 -6.88 19.21
CA SER A 185 12.44 -5.85 20.06
C SER A 185 13.40 -5.44 21.18
N TYR A 186 12.93 -4.63 22.11
CA TYR A 186 13.71 -4.11 23.23
C TYR A 186 12.80 -3.92 24.45
N ASP A 187 13.42 -3.80 25.62
CA ASP A 187 12.69 -3.58 26.86
C ASP A 187 12.17 -2.14 26.93
N PRO A 188 10.99 -1.88 27.55
CA PRO A 188 10.43 -0.53 27.65
C PRO A 188 11.30 0.48 28.40
N ASP A 189 12.24 0.01 29.22
CA ASP A 189 13.21 0.82 29.96
C ASP A 189 14.48 1.14 29.16
N GLU A 190 14.56 0.69 27.90
CA GLU A 190 15.70 0.90 26.98
C GLU A 190 17.03 0.33 27.48
N GLN A 191 17.01 -0.64 28.40
CA GLN A 191 18.21 -1.28 28.95
C GLN A 191 18.37 -2.75 28.56
N GLY A 192 17.43 -3.28 27.77
CA GLY A 192 17.40 -4.67 27.36
C GLY A 192 17.15 -4.84 25.86
N THR A 193 17.82 -5.82 25.29
CA THR A 193 17.66 -6.23 23.89
C THR A 193 17.01 -7.59 23.78
N VAL A 194 16.07 -7.72 22.85
CA VAL A 194 15.47 -9.01 22.48
C VAL A 194 15.93 -9.36 21.08
N LEU A 195 16.80 -10.35 20.97
CA LEU A 195 17.30 -10.87 19.71
C LEU A 195 16.52 -12.12 19.31
N SER A 196 15.96 -12.14 18.10
CA SER A 196 15.51 -13.40 17.50
C SER A 196 16.71 -14.15 16.95
N VAL A 197 16.79 -15.44 17.24
CA VAL A 197 17.89 -16.31 16.83
C VAL A 197 17.34 -17.40 15.92
N ASN A 198 17.97 -17.59 14.77
CA ASN A 198 17.64 -18.66 13.84
C ASN A 198 18.89 -19.36 13.32
N ARG A 199 18.88 -20.69 13.32
CA ARG A 199 19.89 -21.50 12.64
C ARG A 199 19.23 -22.36 11.57
N ASP A 200 19.39 -21.93 10.33
CA ASP A 200 18.99 -22.70 9.15
C ASP A 200 19.90 -22.36 7.96
N VAL A 201 21.01 -23.11 7.83
CA VAL A 201 21.96 -22.91 6.74
C VAL A 201 21.56 -23.73 5.52
N ALA A 202 21.28 -25.02 5.71
CA ALA A 202 21.05 -25.96 4.61
C ALA A 202 19.69 -25.71 3.95
N GLY A 203 18.62 -25.63 4.72
CA GLY A 203 17.26 -25.44 4.20
C GLY A 203 17.10 -24.10 3.50
N ARG A 204 17.65 -23.02 4.08
CA ARG A 204 17.75 -21.69 3.45
C ARG A 204 18.46 -21.74 2.09
N ASN A 205 19.67 -22.29 2.01
CA ASN A 205 20.46 -22.30 0.77
C ASN A 205 19.79 -23.11 -0.34
N ILE A 206 19.18 -24.25 0.00
CA ILE A 206 18.42 -25.07 -0.95
C ILE A 206 17.19 -24.30 -1.43
N THR A 207 16.46 -23.67 -0.51
CA THR A 207 15.28 -22.86 -0.83
C THR A 207 15.64 -21.69 -1.77
N TYR A 208 16.74 -21.00 -1.51
CA TYR A 208 17.21 -19.88 -2.35
C TYR A 208 17.64 -20.33 -3.74
N THR A 209 18.29 -21.50 -3.83
CA THR A 209 18.57 -22.14 -5.12
C THR A 209 17.28 -22.39 -5.89
N GLY A 210 16.25 -22.88 -5.20
CA GLY A 210 14.90 -23.01 -5.73
C GLY A 210 14.33 -21.68 -6.25
N TYR A 211 14.48 -20.58 -5.52
CA TYR A 211 14.02 -19.25 -5.95
C TYR A 211 14.68 -18.80 -7.25
N VAL A 212 16.00 -18.98 -7.39
CA VAL A 212 16.73 -18.63 -8.62
C VAL A 212 16.24 -19.46 -9.81
N ILE A 213 16.10 -20.78 -9.62
CA ILE A 213 15.58 -21.69 -10.66
C ILE A 213 14.15 -21.28 -11.05
N LEU A 214 13.33 -20.85 -10.09
CA LEU A 214 11.95 -20.42 -10.32
C LEU A 214 11.89 -19.19 -11.22
N VAL A 215 12.71 -18.17 -10.95
CA VAL A 215 12.81 -16.95 -11.76
C VAL A 215 13.20 -17.30 -13.20
N ILE A 216 14.23 -18.15 -13.38
CA ILE A 216 14.65 -18.64 -14.69
C ILE A 216 13.51 -19.38 -15.40
N GLY A 217 12.78 -20.24 -14.68
CA GLY A 217 11.64 -20.98 -15.21
C GLY A 217 10.52 -20.08 -15.72
N PHE A 218 10.16 -19.02 -14.96
CA PHE A 218 9.15 -18.05 -15.39
C PHE A 218 9.59 -17.25 -16.60
N ILE A 219 10.85 -16.80 -16.65
CA ILE A 219 11.40 -16.14 -17.84
C ILE A 219 11.23 -17.06 -19.06
N LEU A 220 11.65 -18.32 -18.96
CA LEU A 220 11.48 -19.33 -20.02
C LEU A 220 10.01 -19.56 -20.40
N CYS A 221 9.07 -19.48 -19.47
CA CYS A 221 7.64 -19.56 -19.74
C CYS A 221 7.12 -18.37 -20.54
N LEU A 222 7.68 -17.17 -20.34
CA LEU A 222 7.26 -15.96 -21.05
C LEU A 222 7.94 -15.83 -22.43
N VAL A 223 9.26 -16.08 -22.52
CA VAL A 223 10.03 -15.85 -23.76
C VAL A 223 10.22 -17.08 -24.64
N GLY A 224 10.03 -18.28 -24.10
CA GLY A 224 10.31 -19.53 -24.82
C GLY A 224 9.44 -19.69 -26.08
N LYS A 225 10.05 -19.95 -27.24
CA LYS A 225 9.33 -20.09 -28.54
C LYS A 225 8.19 -21.13 -28.51
N ASN A 226 8.33 -22.17 -27.70
CA ASN A 226 7.36 -23.26 -27.54
C ASN A 226 6.42 -23.09 -26.34
N SER A 227 6.51 -21.95 -25.63
CA SER A 227 5.70 -21.65 -24.46
C SER A 227 4.25 -21.35 -24.83
N ARG A 228 3.35 -21.45 -23.84
CA ARG A 228 1.95 -21.07 -24.03
C ARG A 228 1.81 -19.58 -24.29
N PHE A 229 2.54 -18.74 -23.56
CA PHE A 229 2.50 -17.29 -23.73
C PHE A 229 2.82 -16.87 -25.17
N MET A 230 3.88 -17.43 -25.76
CA MET A 230 4.24 -17.16 -27.15
C MET A 230 3.29 -17.78 -28.18
N LYS A 231 2.59 -18.88 -27.84
CA LYS A 231 1.48 -19.40 -28.66
C LYS A 231 0.28 -18.45 -28.66
N LEU A 232 -0.14 -17.98 -27.48
CA LEU A 232 -1.22 -17.00 -27.32
C LEU A 232 -0.90 -15.70 -28.08
N SER A 233 0.33 -15.21 -27.98
CA SER A 233 0.76 -14.02 -28.72
C SER A 233 0.70 -14.20 -30.25
N ARG A 234 0.97 -15.41 -30.77
CA ARG A 234 0.83 -15.73 -32.20
C ARG A 234 -0.63 -15.85 -32.61
N GLN A 235 -1.44 -16.60 -31.86
CA GLN A 235 -2.88 -16.71 -32.09
C GLN A 235 -3.54 -15.33 -32.14
N LEU A 236 -3.16 -14.43 -31.24
CA LEU A 236 -3.66 -13.05 -31.21
C LEU A 236 -3.23 -12.24 -32.44
N LYS A 237 -2.02 -12.45 -32.94
CA LYS A 237 -1.51 -11.81 -34.16
C LYS A 237 -2.25 -12.31 -35.40
N ASP A 238 -2.51 -13.61 -35.49
CA ASP A 238 -3.22 -14.24 -36.61
C ASP A 238 -4.68 -13.77 -36.66
N LEU A 239 -5.35 -13.70 -35.51
CA LEU A 239 -6.70 -13.11 -35.38
C LEU A 239 -6.77 -11.64 -35.83
N ARG A 240 -5.63 -10.93 -35.83
CA ARG A 240 -5.52 -9.50 -36.17
C ARG A 240 -4.92 -9.22 -37.55
N GLY A 241 -4.58 -10.25 -38.32
CA GLY A 241 -3.88 -10.15 -39.63
C GLY A 241 -4.52 -9.26 -40.69
N GLY A 242 -5.72 -8.70 -40.47
CA GLY A 242 -6.37 -7.69 -41.33
C GLY A 242 -6.13 -6.22 -40.96
N ALA A 243 -5.38 -5.89 -39.90
CA ALA A 243 -5.15 -4.49 -39.49
C ALA A 243 -3.64 -4.19 -39.40
N ARG A 244 -3.05 -3.76 -40.52
CA ARG A 244 -1.63 -3.37 -40.59
C ARG A 244 -1.41 -1.93 -40.11
N LYS A 245 -0.28 -1.80 -39.41
CA LYS A 245 0.69 -0.69 -39.34
C LYS A 245 0.13 0.75 -39.29
N THR A 246 0.31 1.39 -38.14
CA THR A 246 0.74 2.80 -38.14
C THR A 246 1.65 3.07 -36.95
N THR A 247 2.80 3.62 -37.30
CA THR A 247 3.91 4.06 -36.45
C THR A 247 3.72 5.53 -36.07
N LEU A 248 4.38 5.92 -34.98
CA LEU A 248 4.66 7.26 -34.46
C LEU A 248 4.60 8.43 -35.46
N LEU A 249 3.98 9.53 -35.03
CA LEU A 249 4.60 10.87 -35.08
C LEU A 249 3.95 11.79 -34.04
N VAL A 250 4.82 12.48 -33.31
CA VAL A 250 4.54 13.43 -32.22
C VAL A 250 4.31 14.81 -32.82
N ALA A 251 3.21 15.46 -32.45
CA ALA A 251 3.10 16.91 -32.45
C ALA A 251 2.17 17.33 -31.30
N VAL A 252 2.75 18.11 -30.39
CA VAL A 252 2.13 18.72 -29.22
C VAL A 252 1.17 19.81 -29.66
N LEU A 253 0.00 19.92 -29.01
CA LEU A 253 -0.66 21.21 -28.77
C LEU A 253 -1.49 21.13 -27.48
N LEU A 254 -1.13 22.03 -26.57
CA LEU A 254 -1.81 22.34 -25.31
C LEU A 254 -3.00 23.24 -25.61
N SER A 255 -4.15 22.92 -25.01
CA SER A 255 -5.20 23.88 -24.71
C SER A 255 -6.02 23.37 -23.53
N VAL A 256 -5.59 23.72 -22.31
CA VAL A 256 -6.42 23.56 -21.11
C VAL A 256 -7.30 24.79 -21.00
N GLY A 257 -8.55 24.66 -21.47
CA GLY A 257 -9.62 25.58 -21.12
C GLY A 257 -10.11 25.24 -19.72
N GLY A 258 -9.78 26.07 -18.74
CA GLY A 258 -10.32 25.96 -17.38
C GLY A 258 -11.76 26.47 -17.34
N LEU A 259 -12.74 25.56 -17.28
CA LEU A 259 -14.09 25.90 -16.83
C LEU A 259 -14.07 25.96 -15.31
N ARG A 260 -14.05 27.17 -14.75
CA ARG A 260 -14.39 27.41 -13.34
C ARG A 260 -15.89 27.24 -13.18
N ALA A 261 -16.30 26.16 -12.51
CA ALA A 261 -17.65 26.04 -11.99
C ALA A 261 -17.75 26.86 -10.71
N GLN A 262 -18.51 27.96 -10.76
CA GLN A 262 -18.95 28.68 -9.56
C GLN A 262 -20.00 27.81 -8.84
N GLY A 263 -19.62 27.30 -7.67
CA GLY A 263 -20.54 26.68 -6.72
C GLY A 263 -21.26 27.76 -5.91
N ALA A 264 -22.58 27.63 -5.84
CA ALA A 264 -23.50 28.55 -5.18
C ALA A 264 -23.33 28.62 -3.65
N ALA A 265 -23.73 29.78 -3.10
CA ALA A 265 -23.52 30.26 -1.74
C ALA A 265 -24.51 29.75 -0.68
N ALA A 266 -24.09 29.81 0.59
CA ALA A 266 -24.82 30.28 1.79
C ALA A 266 -23.93 30.18 3.07
N PRO A 267 -24.18 30.93 4.18
CA PRO A 267 -24.38 32.38 4.25
C PRO A 267 -23.49 33.12 5.30
N GLU A 268 -23.43 34.45 5.13
CA GLU A 268 -23.03 35.57 6.02
C GLU A 268 -21.65 35.60 6.73
N MET A 269 -21.18 34.56 7.43
CA MET A 269 -19.88 34.64 8.14
C MET A 269 -18.68 34.32 7.23
N LYS A 270 -18.87 33.43 6.24
CA LYS A 270 -17.84 33.10 5.23
C LYS A 270 -17.48 34.30 4.37
N GLU A 271 -18.40 35.24 4.14
CA GLU A 271 -18.14 36.49 3.41
C GLU A 271 -17.29 37.48 4.22
N VAL A 272 -17.48 37.55 5.54
CA VAL A 272 -16.64 38.39 6.42
C VAL A 272 -15.20 37.89 6.43
N ILE A 273 -14.98 36.57 6.51
CA ILE A 273 -13.64 35.98 6.44
C ILE A 273 -12.98 36.24 5.07
N GLN A 274 -13.77 36.20 3.99
CA GLN A 274 -13.28 36.54 2.65
C GLN A 274 -12.91 38.02 2.50
N LYS A 275 -13.58 38.91 3.24
CA LYS A 275 -13.25 40.34 3.30
C LYS A 275 -11.92 40.61 4.00
N TYR A 276 -11.53 39.77 4.96
CA TYR A 276 -10.23 39.82 5.66
C TYR A 276 -9.27 38.72 5.18
N ALA A 277 -9.29 38.41 3.89
CA ALA A 277 -8.38 37.44 3.30
C ALA A 277 -6.94 37.98 3.30
N ILE A 278 -6.03 37.27 3.96
CA ILE A 278 -4.59 37.56 3.93
C ILE A 278 -4.07 37.48 2.50
N SER A 279 -3.12 38.34 2.11
CA SER A 279 -2.50 38.30 0.77
C SER A 279 -1.98 36.89 0.43
N PRO A 280 -2.33 36.32 -0.74
CA PRO A 280 -1.80 35.03 -1.18
C PRO A 280 -0.27 35.01 -1.28
N GLU A 281 0.34 36.14 -1.63
CA GLU A 281 1.81 36.28 -1.76
C GLU A 281 2.49 36.23 -0.39
N HIS A 282 1.95 36.95 0.59
CA HIS A 282 2.42 36.91 1.97
C HIS A 282 2.22 35.52 2.59
N ALA A 283 1.03 34.94 2.42
CA ALA A 283 0.72 33.59 2.90
C ALA A 283 1.65 32.53 2.28
N ALA A 284 2.08 32.69 1.03
CA ALA A 284 3.05 31.79 0.41
C ALA A 284 4.45 31.90 1.03
N LYS A 285 4.88 33.09 1.47
CA LYS A 285 6.13 33.27 2.21
C LYS A 285 6.07 32.58 3.57
N PHE A 286 4.95 32.73 4.30
CA PHE A 286 4.69 31.98 5.53
C PHE A 286 4.68 30.48 5.28
N GLY A 287 3.93 30.02 4.27
CA GLY A 287 3.84 28.62 3.86
C GLY A 287 5.18 27.99 3.47
N ALA A 288 6.17 28.77 3.07
CA ALA A 288 7.50 28.31 2.71
C ALA A 288 8.43 28.08 3.91
N LEU A 289 8.08 28.55 5.12
CA LEU A 289 8.88 28.31 6.31
C LEU A 289 8.93 26.79 6.62
N PRO A 290 10.10 26.25 6.97
CA PRO A 290 10.20 24.88 7.46
C PRO A 290 9.66 24.77 8.89
N ILE A 291 9.01 23.65 9.17
CA ILE A 291 8.63 23.20 10.51
C ILE A 291 8.97 21.73 10.71
N GLN A 292 9.15 21.32 11.97
CA GLN A 292 9.34 19.92 12.35
C GLN A 292 7.98 19.27 12.65
N SER A 293 7.61 18.23 11.92
CA SER A 293 6.39 17.46 12.23
C SER A 293 6.53 16.69 13.55
N VAL A 294 5.40 16.23 14.11
CA VAL A 294 5.37 15.32 15.29
C VAL A 294 6.09 13.99 15.02
N SER A 295 6.19 13.58 13.74
CA SER A 295 6.96 12.41 13.32
C SER A 295 8.46 12.69 13.14
N GLY A 296 8.91 13.93 13.34
CA GLY A 296 10.29 14.36 13.24
C GLY A 296 10.76 14.69 11.82
N ARG A 297 9.85 14.76 10.84
CA ARG A 297 10.15 15.15 9.46
C ARG A 297 10.11 16.66 9.31
N MET A 298 11.12 17.24 8.66
CA MET A 298 11.03 18.64 8.21
C MET A 298 10.12 18.75 6.99
N LEU A 299 9.18 19.69 7.04
CA LEU A 299 8.24 19.96 5.96
C LEU A 299 7.91 21.47 5.91
N PRO A 300 7.45 22.01 4.77
CA PRO A 300 6.96 23.38 4.71
C PRO A 300 5.66 23.53 5.50
N ILE A 301 5.43 24.71 6.08
CA ILE A 301 4.12 25.08 6.64
C ILE A 301 3.00 24.82 5.62
N ASN A 302 3.26 24.97 4.32
CA ASN A 302 2.30 24.64 3.26
C ASN A 302 1.76 23.20 3.31
N THR A 303 2.62 22.22 3.56
CA THR A 303 2.17 20.83 3.71
C THR A 303 1.36 20.69 5.00
N PHE A 304 1.85 21.26 6.09
CA PHE A 304 1.19 21.20 7.39
C PHE A 304 -0.20 21.85 7.38
N SER A 305 -0.31 23.05 6.82
CA SER A 305 -1.56 23.80 6.70
C SER A 305 -2.59 23.01 5.90
N SER A 306 -2.17 22.36 4.80
CA SER A 306 -3.01 21.49 3.99
C SER A 306 -3.47 20.25 4.74
N GLU A 307 -2.59 19.63 5.53
CA GLU A 307 -2.91 18.48 6.37
C GLU A 307 -3.90 18.85 7.48
N VAL A 308 -3.66 19.95 8.19
CA VAL A 308 -4.56 20.48 9.22
C VAL A 308 -5.93 20.79 8.64
N LEU A 309 -6.01 21.54 7.54
CA LEU A 309 -7.29 21.90 6.94
C LEU A 309 -8.07 20.67 6.45
N ARG A 310 -7.39 19.67 5.88
CA ARG A 310 -8.03 18.40 5.51
C ARG A 310 -8.53 17.61 6.72
N LYS A 311 -7.79 17.61 7.84
CA LYS A 311 -8.21 16.92 9.08
C LYS A 311 -9.42 17.61 9.71
N LEU A 312 -9.41 18.94 9.79
CA LEU A 312 -10.50 19.70 10.41
C LEU A 312 -11.71 19.85 9.49
N HIS A 313 -11.52 20.20 8.22
CA HIS A 313 -12.58 20.63 7.30
C HIS A 313 -12.86 19.65 6.13
N LYS A 314 -12.05 18.59 5.95
CA LYS A 314 -12.14 17.60 4.85
C LYS A 314 -12.03 18.19 3.43
N SER A 315 -11.52 19.41 3.30
CA SER A 315 -11.26 20.12 2.05
C SER A 315 -9.82 20.62 2.03
N ASP A 316 -9.30 20.97 0.85
CA ASP A 316 -8.01 21.63 0.67
C ASP A 316 -8.10 23.17 0.62
N GLN A 317 -9.32 23.71 0.70
CA GLN A 317 -9.62 25.14 0.74
C GLN A 317 -10.81 25.41 1.66
N PHE A 318 -10.85 26.59 2.27
CA PHE A 318 -11.98 27.09 3.04
C PHE A 318 -12.56 28.32 2.33
N GLY A 319 -13.72 28.17 1.68
CA GLY A 319 -14.26 29.22 0.81
C GLY A 319 -13.31 29.51 -0.35
N SER A 320 -12.79 30.73 -0.43
CA SER A 320 -11.75 31.14 -1.41
C SER A 320 -10.33 31.09 -0.84
N LEU A 321 -10.16 30.80 0.45
CA LEU A 321 -8.85 30.76 1.10
C LEU A 321 -8.15 29.44 0.81
N ASN A 322 -6.88 29.53 0.40
CA ASN A 322 -6.00 28.37 0.41
C ASN A 322 -5.61 27.98 1.86
N SER A 323 -4.95 26.83 2.02
CA SER A 323 -4.61 26.30 3.34
C SER A 323 -3.67 27.20 4.14
N ASP A 324 -2.75 27.92 3.50
CA ASP A 324 -1.81 28.83 4.17
C ASP A 324 -2.52 30.08 4.69
N GLN A 325 -3.39 30.67 3.86
CA GLN A 325 -4.24 31.78 4.26
C GLN A 325 -5.18 31.38 5.41
N PHE A 326 -5.77 30.18 5.34
CA PHE A 326 -6.60 29.63 6.40
C PHE A 326 -5.82 29.53 7.72
N LEU A 327 -4.67 28.84 7.70
CA LEU A 327 -3.88 28.63 8.90
C LEU A 327 -3.43 29.95 9.51
N LEU A 328 -2.89 30.87 8.70
CA LEU A 328 -2.42 32.16 9.19
C LEU A 328 -3.59 33.02 9.72
N SER A 329 -4.77 32.92 9.11
CA SER A 329 -5.99 33.57 9.60
C SER A 329 -6.42 33.02 10.97
N VAL A 330 -6.34 31.70 11.17
CA VAL A 330 -6.60 31.04 12.47
C VAL A 330 -5.67 31.58 13.55
N LEU A 331 -4.37 31.68 13.24
CA LEU A 331 -3.36 32.13 14.19
C LEU A 331 -3.48 33.62 14.53
N ALA A 332 -3.81 34.44 13.53
CA ALA A 332 -3.94 35.90 13.70
C ALA A 332 -5.28 36.31 14.32
N MET A 333 -6.35 35.53 14.16
CA MET A 333 -7.70 35.87 14.63
C MET A 333 -8.39 34.70 15.34
N PRO A 334 -7.79 34.10 16.40
CA PRO A 334 -8.33 32.91 17.05
C PRO A 334 -9.74 33.11 17.63
N ASP A 335 -10.02 34.28 18.21
CA ASP A 335 -11.33 34.62 18.80
C ASP A 335 -12.48 34.57 17.79
N MET A 336 -12.18 34.88 16.52
CA MET A 336 -13.14 34.77 15.42
C MET A 336 -13.34 33.30 15.07
N TRP A 337 -12.25 32.56 14.85
CA TRP A 337 -12.29 31.19 14.37
C TRP A 337 -12.91 30.20 15.36
N VAL A 338 -12.85 30.47 16.66
CA VAL A 338 -13.56 29.69 17.69
C VAL A 338 -15.07 29.68 17.48
N ARG A 339 -15.63 30.71 16.83
CA ARG A 339 -17.07 30.88 16.56
C ARG A 339 -17.48 30.47 15.15
N VAL A 340 -16.51 30.24 14.25
CA VAL A 340 -16.78 29.88 12.86
C VAL A 340 -17.09 28.39 12.80
N PRO A 341 -18.23 27.97 12.23
CA PRO A 341 -18.48 26.56 11.99
C PRO A 341 -17.61 26.08 10.81
N PHE A 342 -16.67 25.19 11.07
CA PHE A 342 -15.80 24.61 10.03
C PHE A 342 -15.30 23.19 10.35
N ILE A 343 -15.39 22.74 11.61
CA ILE A 343 -14.96 21.41 12.02
C ILE A 343 -15.97 20.39 11.48
N ALA A 344 -15.51 19.53 10.58
CA ALA A 344 -16.36 18.69 9.76
C ALA A 344 -16.89 17.47 10.54
N LEU A 345 -18.18 17.50 10.86
CA LEU A 345 -18.94 16.41 11.45
C LEU A 345 -19.33 15.37 10.40
N SER A 346 -19.17 14.09 10.74
CA SER A 346 -19.49 12.97 9.83
C SER A 346 -20.88 12.38 10.08
N ASN A 347 -21.52 12.73 11.21
CA ASN A 347 -22.77 12.15 11.67
C ASN A 347 -23.71 13.21 12.25
N SER A 348 -24.86 13.41 11.62
CA SER A 348 -25.91 14.34 12.08
C SER A 348 -26.55 13.90 13.41
N GLU A 349 -26.48 12.62 13.77
CA GLU A 349 -26.91 12.13 15.09
C GLU A 349 -26.09 12.76 16.22
N LEU A 350 -24.77 12.90 16.01
CA LEU A 350 -23.87 13.51 16.98
C LEU A 350 -24.13 15.01 17.11
N ALA A 351 -24.43 15.67 15.98
CA ALA A 351 -24.85 17.06 15.97
C ALA A 351 -26.13 17.28 16.78
N ASN A 352 -27.15 16.43 16.57
CA ASN A 352 -28.40 16.51 17.33
C ASN A 352 -28.23 16.19 18.83
N TYR A 353 -27.35 15.25 19.17
CA TYR A 353 -27.14 14.85 20.57
C TYR A 353 -26.50 15.96 21.42
N TYR A 354 -25.55 16.71 20.84
CA TYR A 354 -24.79 17.76 21.54
C TYR A 354 -25.23 19.19 21.21
N ASP A 355 -26.29 19.34 20.41
CA ASP A 355 -26.79 20.62 19.89
C ASP A 355 -25.69 21.40 19.13
N LEU A 356 -25.06 20.73 18.17
CA LEU A 356 -24.02 21.28 17.31
C LEU A 356 -24.59 21.63 15.92
N THR A 357 -23.95 22.56 15.23
CA THR A 357 -24.29 22.88 13.84
C THR A 357 -24.06 21.66 12.93
N ASP A 358 -25.09 21.23 12.19
CA ASP A 358 -25.02 20.04 11.34
C ASP A 358 -23.93 20.18 10.26
N LYS A 359 -23.22 19.07 10.00
CA LYS A 359 -22.06 18.94 9.08
C LYS A 359 -20.79 19.71 9.46
N GLU A 360 -20.89 20.95 9.94
CA GLU A 360 -19.76 21.80 10.31
C GLU A 360 -20.07 22.46 11.66
N CYS A 361 -19.39 22.08 12.74
CA CYS A 361 -19.56 22.73 14.03
C CYS A 361 -18.46 23.75 14.31
N ALA A 362 -18.76 24.72 15.17
CA ALA A 362 -17.77 25.66 15.70
C ALA A 362 -17.09 25.07 16.95
N TYR A 363 -15.85 25.50 17.23
CA TYR A 363 -15.14 25.05 18.42
C TYR A 363 -15.87 25.43 19.71
N ILE A 364 -16.50 26.61 19.76
CA ILE A 364 -17.24 27.03 20.95
C ILE A 364 -18.46 26.14 21.26
N GLU A 365 -19.03 25.47 20.27
CA GLU A 365 -20.24 24.66 20.43
C GLU A 365 -19.99 23.37 21.24
N VAL A 366 -18.75 22.89 21.32
CA VAL A 366 -18.41 21.66 22.08
C VAL A 366 -18.25 21.91 23.58
N PHE A 367 -18.35 23.16 24.01
CA PHE A 367 -18.33 23.57 25.42
C PHE A 367 -19.71 24.05 25.85
N ASP A 368 -20.08 23.80 27.10
CA ASP A 368 -21.31 24.35 27.69
C ASP A 368 -21.13 25.81 28.14
N SER A 369 -22.21 26.44 28.60
CA SER A 369 -22.20 27.83 29.09
C SER A 369 -21.29 28.07 30.31
N HIS A 370 -20.82 27.01 30.97
CA HIS A 370 -19.90 27.05 32.11
C HIS A 370 -18.47 26.68 31.70
N GLY A 371 -18.20 26.48 30.40
CA GLY A 371 -16.88 26.12 29.86
C GLY A 371 -16.52 24.63 30.02
N ARG A 372 -17.47 23.76 30.41
CA ARG A 372 -17.21 22.32 30.53
C ARG A 372 -17.27 21.66 29.16
N TYR A 373 -16.37 20.71 28.93
CA TYR A 373 -16.30 19.97 27.67
C TYR A 373 -17.44 18.96 27.56
N LYS A 374 -18.38 19.19 26.62
CA LYS A 374 -19.61 18.39 26.48
C LYS A 374 -19.35 16.92 26.16
N LEU A 375 -18.24 16.61 25.49
CA LEU A 375 -17.95 15.27 24.96
C LEU A 375 -17.33 14.32 26.00
N GLN A 376 -16.84 14.85 27.13
CA GLN A 376 -15.96 14.15 28.08
C GLN A 376 -16.52 12.81 28.56
N GLU A 377 -17.74 12.79 29.10
CA GLU A 377 -18.33 11.59 29.71
C GLU A 377 -18.46 10.42 28.71
N LYS A 378 -18.94 10.71 27.50
CA LYS A 378 -19.09 9.70 26.46
C LYS A 378 -17.77 9.30 25.80
N LEU A 379 -16.77 10.19 25.79
CA LEU A 379 -15.42 9.84 25.36
C LEU A 379 -14.79 8.82 26.30
N GLU A 380 -14.91 9.01 27.61
CA GLU A 380 -14.40 8.05 28.60
C GLU A 380 -15.06 6.67 28.44
N GLU A 381 -16.39 6.62 28.26
CA GLU A 381 -17.10 5.38 27.92
C GLU A 381 -16.56 4.73 26.64
N ALA A 382 -16.31 5.53 25.58
CA ALA A 382 -15.83 5.04 24.29
C ALA A 382 -14.39 4.51 24.35
N TYR A 383 -13.51 5.18 25.09
CA TYR A 383 -12.11 4.77 25.27
C TYR A 383 -11.99 3.51 26.14
N ASN A 384 -12.90 3.29 27.09
CA ASN A 384 -12.97 2.09 27.93
C ASN A 384 -13.47 0.83 27.19
N LYS A 385 -14.08 0.98 26.00
CA LYS A 385 -14.45 -0.17 25.14
C LYS A 385 -13.26 -0.67 24.35
N MET A 386 -13.21 -1.99 24.12
CA MET A 386 -12.28 -2.55 23.14
C MET A 386 -12.55 -1.94 21.74
N PRO A 387 -11.53 -1.65 20.90
CA PRO A 387 -11.72 -1.03 19.59
C PRO A 387 -12.75 -1.74 18.69
N ALA A 388 -12.83 -3.08 18.79
CA ALA A 388 -13.77 -3.90 18.04
C ALA A 388 -15.25 -3.74 18.50
N GLU A 389 -15.46 -3.30 19.73
CA GLU A 389 -16.78 -3.11 20.36
C GLU A 389 -17.30 -1.67 20.25
N ARG A 390 -16.46 -0.73 19.76
CA ARG A 390 -16.84 0.66 19.54
C ARG A 390 -17.89 0.78 18.43
N THR A 391 -19.02 1.38 18.77
CA THR A 391 -20.10 1.71 17.82
C THR A 391 -19.66 2.79 16.84
N ARG A 392 -20.45 3.02 15.78
CA ARG A 392 -20.19 4.13 14.85
C ARG A 392 -20.20 5.48 15.59
N PHE A 393 -21.13 5.67 16.52
CA PHE A 393 -21.20 6.88 17.35
C PHE A 393 -19.92 7.08 18.16
N ASP A 394 -19.44 6.03 18.84
CA ASP A 394 -18.18 6.07 19.62
C ASP A 394 -16.98 6.51 18.74
N LYS A 395 -16.89 5.98 17.51
CA LYS A 395 -15.81 6.30 16.57
C LYS A 395 -15.90 7.72 16.03
N ASP A 396 -17.11 8.16 15.67
CA ASP A 396 -17.33 9.53 15.19
C ASP A 396 -17.09 10.56 16.32
N LEU A 397 -17.39 10.21 17.58
CA LEU A 397 -17.10 11.00 18.77
C LEU A 397 -15.60 11.15 19.04
N ILE A 398 -14.86 10.04 19.06
CA ILE A 398 -13.38 10.05 19.21
C ILE A 398 -12.74 10.89 18.10
N LYS A 399 -13.25 10.79 16.88
CA LYS A 399 -12.75 11.58 15.75
C LYS A 399 -13.03 13.08 15.91
N LEU A 400 -14.21 13.45 16.40
CA LEU A 400 -14.51 14.85 16.70
C LEU A 400 -13.57 15.38 17.79
N ASP A 401 -13.33 14.60 18.84
CA ASP A 401 -12.38 14.95 19.91
C ASP A 401 -10.96 15.18 19.37
N GLU A 402 -10.47 14.32 18.48
CA GLU A 402 -9.19 14.53 17.79
C GLU A 402 -9.17 15.86 17.03
N GLN A 403 -10.22 16.19 16.28
CA GLN A 403 -10.32 17.45 15.53
C GLN A 403 -10.37 18.68 16.47
N VAL A 404 -11.13 18.60 17.56
CA VAL A 404 -11.23 19.64 18.58
C VAL A 404 -9.87 19.87 19.24
N ASN A 405 -9.16 18.79 19.60
CA ASN A 405 -7.83 18.87 20.21
C ASN A 405 -6.79 19.44 19.24
N ILE A 406 -6.82 19.07 17.96
CA ILE A 406 -5.95 19.67 16.94
C ILE A 406 -6.20 21.18 16.87
N PHE A 407 -7.46 21.61 16.79
CA PHE A 407 -7.77 23.05 16.73
C PHE A 407 -7.39 23.78 18.03
N HIS A 408 -7.60 23.17 19.19
CA HIS A 408 -7.19 23.72 20.48
C HIS A 408 -5.67 23.95 20.54
N GLN A 409 -4.87 22.97 20.14
CA GLN A 409 -3.41 23.12 20.10
C GLN A 409 -2.96 24.17 19.07
N LEU A 410 -3.69 24.35 17.97
CA LEU A 410 -3.39 25.39 16.98
C LEU A 410 -3.61 26.80 17.52
N ILE A 411 -4.76 27.06 18.16
CA ILE A 411 -5.06 28.38 18.73
C ILE A 411 -4.16 28.72 19.92
N ASN A 412 -3.61 27.70 20.59
CA ASN A 412 -2.60 27.84 21.63
C ASN A 412 -1.16 27.86 21.09
N TYR A 413 -0.95 27.86 19.77
CA TYR A 413 0.36 27.91 19.13
C TYR A 413 1.31 26.73 19.44
N GLN A 414 0.77 25.56 19.80
CA GLN A 414 1.53 24.38 20.24
C GLN A 414 1.90 23.41 19.11
N MET A 415 1.35 23.58 17.90
CA MET A 415 1.62 22.67 16.77
C MET A 415 2.65 23.19 15.76
N LEU A 416 3.11 24.43 15.91
CA LEU A 416 4.01 25.11 14.98
C LEU A 416 5.45 25.02 15.48
N ASN A 417 6.05 23.84 15.42
CA ASN A 417 7.45 23.62 15.82
C ASN A 417 8.40 24.37 14.86
N LEU A 418 8.66 25.64 15.18
CA LEU A 418 9.36 26.62 14.33
C LEU A 418 10.79 26.86 14.80
N PHE A 419 11.07 26.67 16.09
CA PHE A 419 12.29 27.14 16.71
C PHE A 419 13.25 26.00 17.01
N PRO A 420 14.29 25.79 16.18
CA PRO A 420 15.37 24.88 16.54
C PRO A 420 16.09 25.35 17.81
N LYS A 421 16.51 24.39 18.62
CA LYS A 421 17.45 24.58 19.72
C LYS A 421 18.75 23.82 19.40
N GLU A 422 19.87 24.54 19.37
CA GLU A 422 21.16 24.02 18.90
C GLU A 422 21.69 22.84 19.73
N ASP A 423 21.47 22.90 21.04
CA ASP A 423 22.00 21.99 22.06
C ASP A 423 20.96 20.99 22.58
N ASP A 424 19.80 20.90 21.92
CA ASP A 424 18.77 19.94 22.31
C ASP A 424 19.21 18.50 21.96
N PRO A 425 19.22 17.57 22.94
CA PRO A 425 19.70 16.21 22.74
C PRO A 425 18.86 15.41 21.74
N ASP A 426 17.57 15.71 21.63
CA ASP A 426 16.64 15.06 20.70
C ASP A 426 16.47 15.86 19.40
N HIS A 427 17.21 16.96 19.24
CA HIS A 427 17.10 17.89 18.12
C HIS A 427 15.66 18.39 17.92
N LYS A 428 14.95 18.60 19.02
CA LYS A 428 13.56 19.07 19.03
C LYS A 428 13.49 20.53 18.60
N TRP A 429 12.51 20.83 17.74
CA TRP A 429 12.08 22.19 17.46
C TRP A 429 10.87 22.50 18.34
N TYR A 430 10.87 23.70 18.91
CA TYR A 430 9.84 24.15 19.84
C TYR A 430 8.78 24.97 19.13
N ALA A 431 7.54 24.82 19.58
CA ALA A 431 6.45 25.68 19.16
C ALA A 431 6.37 26.95 20.02
N PRO A 432 5.82 28.06 19.50
CA PRO A 432 5.68 29.31 20.25
C PRO A 432 4.86 29.17 21.54
N GLY A 433 3.91 28.23 21.57
CA GLY A 433 3.08 27.92 22.73
C GLY A 433 3.63 26.85 23.67
N ASP A 434 4.84 26.34 23.41
CA ASP A 434 5.51 25.39 24.31
C ASP A 434 6.08 26.11 25.55
N ASP A 435 6.55 25.33 26.52
CA ASP A 435 7.45 25.86 27.55
C ASP A 435 8.81 26.20 26.91
N LEU A 436 9.07 27.50 26.76
CA LEU A 436 10.31 28.05 26.18
C LEU A 436 11.40 28.31 27.23
N SER A 437 11.23 27.86 28.48
CA SER A 437 12.25 27.94 29.54
C SER A 437 13.57 27.26 29.18
N ALA A 438 13.53 26.34 28.21
CA ALA A 438 14.69 25.67 27.65
C ALA A 438 15.64 26.63 26.88
N PHE A 439 15.19 27.82 26.48
CA PHE A 439 16.01 28.84 25.82
C PHE A 439 16.55 29.84 26.82
N SER A 440 17.75 30.39 26.57
CA SER A 440 18.37 31.39 27.44
C SER A 440 18.96 32.56 26.64
N GLY A 441 19.22 33.68 27.32
CA GLY A 441 19.85 34.85 26.73
C GLY A 441 19.06 35.47 25.58
N LYS A 442 19.75 35.80 24.48
CA LYS A 442 19.15 36.47 23.31
C LYS A 442 18.13 35.60 22.58
N ASP A 443 18.35 34.28 22.55
CA ASP A 443 17.47 33.35 21.85
C ASP A 443 16.10 33.27 22.55
N SER A 444 16.08 33.25 23.89
CA SER A 444 14.85 33.29 24.68
C SER A 444 13.99 34.50 24.35
N MET A 445 14.58 35.71 24.35
CA MET A 445 13.87 36.93 23.99
C MET A 445 13.28 36.88 22.58
N PHE A 446 14.02 36.31 21.62
CA PHE A 446 13.55 36.17 20.26
C PHE A 446 12.37 35.20 20.16
N VAL A 447 12.53 33.95 20.61
CA VAL A 447 11.50 32.90 20.44
C VAL A 447 10.20 33.21 21.17
N THR A 448 10.27 33.91 22.30
CA THR A 448 9.08 34.31 23.08
C THR A 448 8.26 35.41 22.41
N HIS A 449 8.88 36.36 21.71
CA HIS A 449 8.19 37.55 21.21
C HIS A 449 7.95 37.57 19.70
N ILE A 450 8.79 36.91 18.90
CA ILE A 450 8.79 37.06 17.44
C ILE A 450 7.46 36.68 16.80
N MET A 451 6.78 35.65 17.30
CA MET A 451 5.47 35.25 16.75
C MET A 451 4.35 36.20 17.13
N GLY A 452 4.34 36.73 18.36
CA GLY A 452 3.39 37.77 18.75
C GLY A 452 3.56 39.03 17.90
N TRP A 453 4.82 39.43 17.66
CA TRP A 453 5.13 40.55 16.77
C TRP A 453 4.68 40.28 15.33
N TYR A 454 5.04 39.11 14.78
CA TYR A 454 4.62 38.72 13.43
C TYR A 454 3.09 38.78 13.25
N LEU A 455 2.33 38.17 14.17
CA LEU A 455 0.87 38.16 14.08
C LEU A 455 0.27 39.57 14.21
N SER A 456 0.90 40.46 14.99
CA SER A 456 0.51 41.88 15.05
C SER A 456 0.72 42.59 13.70
N GLU A 457 1.86 42.36 13.03
CA GLU A 457 2.11 42.93 11.70
C GLU A 457 1.17 42.34 10.63
N VAL A 458 0.80 41.06 10.74
CA VAL A 458 -0.22 40.43 9.88
C VAL A 458 -1.59 41.12 10.06
N GLN A 459 -1.98 41.41 11.31
CA GLN A 459 -3.23 42.13 11.59
C GLN A 459 -3.20 43.57 11.06
N GLU A 460 -2.04 44.24 11.07
CA GLU A 460 -1.89 45.57 10.48
C GLU A 460 -1.90 45.54 8.95
N GLY A 461 -1.28 44.53 8.34
CA GLY A 461 -1.35 44.29 6.90
C GLY A 461 -2.77 44.00 6.41
N LEU A 462 -3.60 43.34 7.22
CA LEU A 462 -5.03 43.15 6.95
C LEU A 462 -5.81 44.48 6.90
N LYS A 463 -5.39 45.51 7.64
CA LYS A 463 -6.05 46.83 7.65
C LYS A 463 -5.52 47.76 6.56
N SER A 464 -4.20 47.78 6.39
CA SER A 464 -3.50 48.73 5.52
C SER A 464 -3.30 48.22 4.09
N GLY A 465 -3.27 46.90 3.89
CA GLY A 465 -2.87 46.24 2.65
C GLY A 465 -1.35 46.17 2.43
N ASP A 466 -0.56 46.71 3.35
CA ASP A 466 0.91 46.68 3.30
C ASP A 466 1.46 45.48 4.10
N TRP A 467 2.25 44.65 3.44
CA TRP A 467 2.79 43.41 4.01
C TRP A 467 4.29 43.45 4.24
N GLU A 468 4.97 44.57 3.96
CA GLU A 468 6.43 44.66 3.97
C GLU A 468 7.04 44.33 5.35
N LYS A 469 6.46 44.87 6.42
CA LYS A 469 6.90 44.58 7.79
C LYS A 469 6.66 43.13 8.20
N ALA A 470 5.49 42.58 7.86
CA ALA A 470 5.18 41.18 8.15
C ALA A 470 6.13 40.23 7.40
N ASP A 471 6.49 40.58 6.16
CA ASP A 471 7.49 39.86 5.36
C ASP A 471 8.90 39.95 5.97
N GLU A 472 9.28 41.11 6.52
CA GLU A 472 10.55 41.29 7.22
C GLU A 472 10.65 40.36 8.44
N VAL A 473 9.59 40.30 9.26
CA VAL A 473 9.54 39.45 10.45
C VAL A 473 9.61 37.96 10.08
N ILE A 474 8.93 37.51 9.00
CA ILE A 474 9.11 36.15 8.44
C ILE A 474 10.58 35.91 8.06
N GLY A 475 11.22 36.89 7.43
CA GLY A 475 12.64 36.83 7.09
C GLY A 475 13.54 36.67 8.31
N MET A 476 13.21 37.31 9.43
CA MET A 476 13.92 37.13 10.71
C MET A 476 13.74 35.71 11.26
N ILE A 477 12.53 35.16 11.24
CA ILE A 477 12.25 33.76 11.65
C ILE A 477 13.07 32.79 10.78
N HIS A 478 13.04 32.97 9.46
CA HIS A 478 13.81 32.14 8.54
C HIS A 478 15.31 32.22 8.81
N THR A 479 15.84 33.42 9.03
CA THR A 479 17.26 33.65 9.34
C THR A 479 17.64 32.98 10.66
N TYR A 480 16.79 33.05 11.68
CA TYR A 480 16.98 32.35 12.95
C TYR A 480 17.02 30.83 12.72
N GLN A 481 16.06 30.27 11.96
CA GLN A 481 16.03 28.84 11.65
C GLN A 481 17.31 28.37 10.95
N GLN A 482 17.81 29.12 9.96
CA GLN A 482 19.06 28.79 9.27
C GLN A 482 20.29 28.89 10.17
N ALA A 483 20.33 29.89 11.05
CA ALA A 483 21.46 30.09 11.96
C ALA A 483 21.53 29.02 13.06
N LYS A 484 20.36 28.60 13.56
CA LYS A 484 20.22 27.75 14.76
C LYS A 484 20.02 26.28 14.45
N ASN A 485 19.59 25.93 13.24
CA ASN A 485 19.47 24.53 12.84
C ASN A 485 20.82 23.98 12.35
N LYS A 486 21.55 23.29 13.22
CA LYS A 486 22.85 22.67 12.89
C LYS A 486 22.80 21.16 12.63
N THR A 487 21.68 20.52 12.97
CA THR A 487 21.59 19.05 13.07
C THR A 487 20.63 18.44 12.06
N VAL A 488 19.56 19.14 11.69
CA VAL A 488 18.54 18.61 10.77
C VAL A 488 18.74 19.17 9.36
N ASP A 489 18.87 18.31 8.35
CA ASP A 489 19.07 18.72 6.97
C ASP A 489 17.80 19.38 6.38
N ILE A 490 17.82 20.71 6.20
CA ILE A 490 16.78 21.47 5.50
C ILE A 490 17.33 21.88 4.14
N ARG A 491 17.03 21.08 3.11
CA ARG A 491 17.33 21.42 1.72
C ARG A 491 16.27 22.34 1.13
N PRO A 492 16.60 23.60 0.74
CA PRO A 492 15.64 24.51 0.14
C PRO A 492 14.98 23.95 -1.12
N GLU A 493 15.72 23.17 -1.91
CA GLU A 493 15.19 22.56 -3.14
C GLU A 493 14.12 21.50 -2.84
N LYS A 494 14.24 20.78 -1.71
CA LYS A 494 13.23 19.81 -1.28
C LYS A 494 11.97 20.49 -0.79
N ILE A 495 12.10 21.56 0.00
CA ILE A 495 10.97 22.36 0.48
C ILE A 495 10.18 22.93 -0.72
N GLN A 496 10.88 23.54 -1.67
CA GLN A 496 10.24 24.08 -2.89
C GLN A 496 9.62 22.98 -3.76
N ALA A 497 10.27 21.81 -3.87
CA ALA A 497 9.70 20.68 -4.58
C ALA A 497 8.41 20.17 -3.92
N GLU A 498 8.33 20.15 -2.59
CA GLU A 498 7.14 19.73 -1.84
C GLU A 498 5.98 20.73 -2.00
N ILE A 499 6.25 22.04 -1.90
CA ILE A 499 5.25 23.08 -2.17
C ILE A 499 4.71 22.93 -3.59
N LYS A 500 5.59 22.78 -4.59
CA LYS A 500 5.20 22.55 -5.98
C LYS A 500 4.37 21.27 -6.13
N TYR A 501 4.77 20.18 -5.47
CA TYR A 501 4.04 18.92 -5.50
C TYR A 501 2.61 19.07 -4.95
N ASN A 502 2.44 19.77 -3.84
CA ASN A 502 1.13 20.05 -3.24
C ASN A 502 0.25 20.90 -4.18
N GLN A 503 0.81 21.96 -4.77
CA GLN A 503 0.09 22.84 -5.70
C GLN A 503 -0.35 22.12 -6.99
N MET A 504 0.49 21.21 -7.51
CA MET A 504 0.17 20.46 -8.73
C MET A 504 -0.92 19.40 -8.51
N ASP A 505 -1.07 18.90 -7.27
CA ASP A 505 -2.13 17.97 -6.88
C ASP A 505 -2.26 16.78 -7.86
N VAL A 506 -1.08 16.22 -8.17
CA VAL A 506 -0.85 15.36 -9.34
C VAL A 506 -1.85 14.20 -9.41
N PHE A 507 -2.03 13.47 -8.32
CA PHE A 507 -2.86 12.26 -8.30
C PHE A 507 -4.36 12.57 -8.44
N ARG A 508 -4.83 13.72 -7.95
CA ARG A 508 -6.23 14.14 -8.13
C ARG A 508 -6.50 14.52 -9.59
N GLN A 509 -5.53 15.14 -10.26
CA GLN A 509 -5.63 15.43 -11.70
C GLN A 509 -5.54 14.16 -12.54
N CYS A 510 -4.63 13.23 -12.20
CA CYS A 510 -4.54 11.92 -12.84
C CYS A 510 -5.85 11.13 -12.69
N LYS A 511 -6.48 11.15 -11.50
CA LYS A 511 -7.81 10.56 -11.28
C LYS A 511 -8.83 11.10 -12.26
N LYS A 512 -8.99 12.43 -12.36
CA LYS A 512 -9.92 13.08 -13.31
C LYS A 512 -9.59 12.68 -14.75
N GLY A 513 -8.32 12.77 -15.14
CA GLY A 513 -7.84 12.44 -16.49
C GLY A 513 -8.13 10.99 -16.87
N TYR A 514 -7.81 10.03 -16.01
CA TYR A 514 -8.06 8.61 -16.26
C TYR A 514 -9.56 8.27 -16.33
N LEU A 515 -10.38 8.83 -15.44
CA LEU A 515 -11.83 8.57 -15.46
C LEU A 515 -12.48 9.14 -16.72
N ILE A 516 -12.15 10.39 -17.10
CA ILE A 516 -12.72 11.05 -18.27
C ILE A 516 -12.20 10.40 -19.57
N LEU A 517 -10.87 10.35 -19.77
CA LEU A 517 -10.30 9.83 -21.00
C LEU A 517 -10.51 8.32 -21.14
N GLY A 518 -10.41 7.56 -20.04
CA GLY A 518 -10.70 6.13 -20.01
C GLY A 518 -12.17 5.83 -20.31
N GLY A 519 -13.09 6.60 -19.74
CA GLY A 519 -14.53 6.49 -20.03
C GLY A 519 -14.87 6.82 -21.49
N LEU A 520 -14.33 7.91 -22.03
CA LEU A 520 -14.49 8.26 -23.44
C LEU A 520 -13.89 7.18 -24.35
N LEU A 521 -12.67 6.72 -24.05
CA LEU A 521 -12.01 5.66 -24.82
C LEU A 521 -12.82 4.37 -24.77
N LEU A 522 -13.47 4.04 -23.66
CA LEU A 522 -14.34 2.88 -23.51
C LEU A 522 -15.53 2.98 -24.47
N ILE A 523 -16.23 4.13 -24.49
CA ILE A 523 -17.35 4.38 -25.40
C ILE A 523 -16.91 4.22 -26.86
N PHE A 524 -15.82 4.87 -27.26
CA PHE A 524 -15.31 4.77 -28.63
C PHE A 524 -14.79 3.38 -28.98
N ALA A 525 -14.20 2.66 -28.02
CA ALA A 525 -13.81 1.26 -28.20
C ALA A 525 -15.03 0.38 -28.45
N PHE A 526 -16.14 0.59 -27.75
CA PHE A 526 -17.42 -0.08 -28.02
C PHE A 526 -18.00 0.27 -29.38
N VAL A 527 -18.01 1.55 -29.78
CA VAL A 527 -18.47 1.98 -31.11
C VAL A 527 -17.63 1.34 -32.22
N ALA A 528 -16.31 1.26 -32.01
CA ALA A 528 -15.38 0.61 -32.94
C ALA A 528 -15.63 -0.90 -33.11
N LEU A 529 -16.34 -1.56 -32.17
CA LEU A 529 -16.76 -2.94 -32.34
C LEU A 529 -17.79 -3.10 -33.46
N PHE A 530 -18.68 -2.11 -33.64
CA PHE A 530 -19.79 -2.20 -34.59
C PHE A 530 -19.54 -1.41 -35.89
N LYS A 531 -18.76 -0.33 -35.86
CA LYS A 531 -18.52 0.56 -37.02
C LYS A 531 -17.03 0.89 -37.17
N LYS A 532 -16.39 0.39 -38.24
CA LYS A 532 -15.00 0.72 -38.60
C LYS A 532 -14.93 2.00 -39.45
N LYS A 533 -15.15 3.17 -38.84
CA LYS A 533 -14.96 4.47 -39.50
C LYS A 533 -13.56 5.05 -39.19
N LYS A 534 -12.93 5.72 -40.16
CA LYS A 534 -11.60 6.33 -40.00
C LYS A 534 -11.56 7.32 -38.83
N TRP A 535 -12.58 8.18 -38.68
CA TRP A 535 -12.66 9.14 -37.57
C TRP A 535 -12.65 8.46 -36.19
N VAL A 536 -13.34 7.33 -36.00
CA VAL A 536 -13.31 6.56 -34.74
C VAL A 536 -11.91 6.04 -34.42
N THR A 537 -11.13 5.70 -35.46
CA THR A 537 -9.74 5.24 -35.29
C THR A 537 -8.83 6.40 -34.90
N TYR A 538 -8.98 7.57 -35.53
CA TYR A 538 -8.23 8.77 -35.16
C TYR A 538 -8.57 9.24 -33.74
N THR A 539 -9.84 9.24 -33.34
CA THR A 539 -10.27 9.62 -31.99
C THR A 539 -9.73 8.66 -30.93
N THR A 540 -9.81 7.35 -31.14
CA THR A 540 -9.25 6.37 -30.19
C THR A 540 -7.74 6.50 -30.05
N TRP A 541 -7.03 6.83 -31.13
CA TRP A 541 -5.59 7.12 -31.08
C TRP A 541 -5.29 8.40 -30.29
N LEU A 542 -6.01 9.51 -30.55
CA LEU A 542 -5.85 10.78 -29.84
C LEU A 542 -6.12 10.64 -28.34
N LEU A 543 -7.20 9.94 -27.97
CA LEU A 543 -7.51 9.63 -26.57
C LEU A 543 -6.41 8.79 -25.93
N SER A 544 -5.84 7.83 -26.66
CA SER A 544 -4.74 7.01 -26.16
C SER A 544 -3.48 7.83 -25.90
N LEU A 545 -3.19 8.83 -26.74
CA LEU A 545 -2.08 9.77 -26.53
C LEU A 545 -2.32 10.66 -25.30
N GLY A 546 -3.56 11.15 -25.11
CA GLY A 546 -3.94 11.88 -23.91
C GLY A 546 -3.75 11.06 -22.64
N ILE A 547 -4.14 9.78 -22.65
CA ILE A 547 -3.93 8.87 -21.52
C ILE A 547 -2.43 8.66 -21.26
N LEU A 548 -1.61 8.53 -22.31
CA LEU A 548 -0.15 8.43 -22.15
C LEU A 548 0.44 9.68 -21.48
N ALA A 549 -0.06 10.89 -21.81
CA ALA A 549 0.37 12.12 -21.14
C ALA A 549 -0.02 12.10 -19.65
N VAL A 550 -1.25 11.71 -19.31
CA VAL A 550 -1.68 11.55 -17.90
C VAL A 550 -0.85 10.48 -17.18
N PHE A 551 -0.46 9.41 -17.87
CA PHE A 551 0.38 8.36 -17.32
C PHE A 551 1.80 8.82 -17.00
N VAL A 552 2.42 9.61 -17.90
CA VAL A 552 3.73 10.23 -17.63
C VAL A 552 3.61 11.23 -16.49
N PHE A 553 2.52 12.00 -16.42
CA PHE A 553 2.26 12.92 -15.31
C PHE A 553 2.11 12.19 -13.97
N HIS A 554 1.42 11.04 -13.95
CA HIS A 554 1.33 10.17 -12.78
C HIS A 554 2.72 9.69 -12.36
N MET A 555 3.53 9.19 -13.30
CA MET A 555 4.91 8.75 -13.05
C MET A 555 5.76 9.89 -12.46
N TYR A 556 5.63 11.10 -13.00
CA TYR A 556 6.29 12.29 -12.47
C TYR A 556 5.86 12.60 -11.03
N GLY A 557 4.57 12.50 -10.70
CA GLY A 557 4.07 12.67 -9.33
C GLY A 557 4.66 11.67 -8.33
N MET A 558 4.75 10.39 -8.72
CA MET A 558 5.45 9.39 -7.89
C MET A 558 6.94 9.70 -7.76
N GLY A 559 7.60 10.14 -8.83
CA GLY A 559 9.00 10.55 -8.79
C GLY A 559 9.26 11.75 -7.87
N MET A 560 8.39 12.77 -7.90
CA MET A 560 8.46 13.89 -6.96
C MET A 560 8.27 13.42 -5.52
N ARG A 561 7.28 12.57 -5.27
CA ARG A 561 7.03 12.01 -3.93
C ARG A 561 8.23 11.21 -3.43
N TRP A 562 8.88 10.43 -4.30
CA TRP A 562 10.13 9.73 -3.97
C TRP A 562 11.22 10.73 -3.57
N TYR A 563 11.45 11.77 -4.37
CA TYR A 563 12.47 12.78 -4.09
C TYR A 563 12.24 13.50 -2.75
N ILE A 564 10.99 13.87 -2.45
CA ILE A 564 10.58 14.55 -1.21
C ILE A 564 10.77 13.61 -0.01
N ALA A 565 10.20 12.40 -0.09
CA ALA A 565 10.21 11.43 1.01
C ALA A 565 11.60 10.83 1.29
N GLY A 566 12.48 10.78 0.28
CA GLY A 566 13.78 10.12 0.36
C GLY A 566 13.72 8.59 0.20
N TYR A 567 12.55 8.03 -0.07
CA TYR A 567 12.32 6.61 -0.30
C TYR A 567 11.22 6.40 -1.36
N ALA A 568 11.16 5.20 -1.96
CA ALA A 568 10.19 4.92 -3.03
C ALA A 568 8.75 4.84 -2.48
N PRO A 569 7.75 5.47 -3.13
CA PRO A 569 6.42 5.70 -2.56
C PRO A 569 5.53 4.46 -2.65
N TRP A 570 5.78 3.49 -1.77
CA TRP A 570 4.93 2.33 -1.51
C TRP A 570 5.09 1.83 -0.07
N SER A 571 5.31 2.74 0.89
CA SER A 571 5.50 2.40 2.31
C SER A 571 4.18 2.22 3.06
N ASN A 572 3.10 2.83 2.58
CA ASN A 572 1.77 2.78 3.19
C ASN A 572 0.66 2.43 2.18
N SER A 573 -0.57 2.24 2.67
CA SER A 573 -1.72 1.84 1.84
C SER A 573 -2.06 2.85 0.74
N TYR A 574 -1.98 4.15 1.03
CA TYR A 574 -2.23 5.21 0.05
C TYR A 574 -1.23 5.13 -1.11
N GLU A 575 0.06 5.12 -0.78
CA GLU A 575 1.16 5.03 -1.73
C GLU A 575 1.08 3.77 -2.57
N THR A 576 0.75 2.64 -1.93
CA THR A 576 0.56 1.37 -2.62
C THR A 576 -0.59 1.44 -3.62
N MET A 577 -1.74 2.06 -3.28
CA MET A 577 -2.85 2.22 -4.23
C MET A 577 -2.50 3.13 -5.41
N VAL A 578 -1.75 4.21 -5.18
CA VAL A 578 -1.21 5.07 -6.24
C VAL A 578 -0.36 4.24 -7.20
N TYR A 579 0.55 3.41 -6.67
CA TYR A 579 1.37 2.52 -7.49
C TYR A 579 0.56 1.44 -8.22
N VAL A 580 -0.44 0.81 -7.59
CA VAL A 580 -1.34 -0.16 -8.26
C VAL A 580 -2.09 0.49 -9.41
N ALA A 581 -2.58 1.72 -9.24
CA ALA A 581 -3.23 2.47 -10.32
C ALA A 581 -2.27 2.68 -11.50
N TRP A 582 -1.04 3.09 -11.23
CA TRP A 582 0.00 3.22 -12.25
C TRP A 582 0.30 1.89 -12.94
N ALA A 583 0.51 0.81 -12.19
CA ALA A 583 0.80 -0.53 -12.73
C ALA A 583 -0.36 -1.06 -13.57
N THR A 584 -1.60 -0.77 -13.20
CA THR A 584 -2.81 -1.11 -13.96
C THR A 584 -2.81 -0.38 -15.31
N VAL A 585 -2.61 0.94 -15.33
CA VAL A 585 -2.58 1.68 -16.60
C VAL A 585 -1.39 1.25 -17.46
N PHE A 586 -0.23 0.99 -16.85
CA PHE A 586 0.95 0.45 -17.52
C PHE A 586 0.68 -0.91 -18.18
N ALA A 587 0.04 -1.84 -17.46
CA ALA A 587 -0.37 -3.11 -18.03
C ALA A 587 -1.35 -2.91 -19.19
N GLY A 588 -2.28 -1.96 -19.08
CA GLY A 588 -3.14 -1.52 -20.19
C GLY A 588 -2.35 -1.05 -21.42
N LEU A 589 -1.31 -0.23 -21.23
CA LEU A 589 -0.41 0.24 -22.29
C LEU A 589 0.33 -0.92 -22.98
N LEU A 590 0.79 -1.93 -22.23
CA LEU A 590 1.42 -3.13 -22.81
C LEU A 590 0.47 -3.90 -23.74
N PHE A 591 -0.83 -3.86 -23.44
CA PHE A 591 -1.87 -4.50 -24.24
C PHE A 591 -2.61 -3.53 -25.17
N VAL A 592 -2.24 -2.24 -25.31
CA VAL A 592 -2.98 -1.29 -26.18
C VAL A 592 -2.90 -1.70 -27.65
N ARG A 593 -1.69 -2.08 -28.11
CA ARG A 593 -1.50 -2.66 -29.44
C ARG A 593 -2.21 -4.01 -29.58
N LYS A 594 -2.53 -4.63 -28.45
CA LYS A 594 -3.27 -5.87 -28.17
C LYS A 594 -4.80 -5.81 -28.20
N SER A 595 -5.38 -4.69 -27.74
CA SER A 595 -6.81 -4.50 -27.48
C SER A 595 -7.05 -3.09 -26.93
N THR A 596 -7.70 -2.22 -27.72
CA THR A 596 -8.09 -0.87 -27.29
C THR A 596 -9.11 -0.92 -26.16
N LEU A 597 -10.01 -1.92 -26.17
CA LEU A 597 -10.99 -2.12 -25.10
C LEU A 597 -10.31 -2.43 -23.77
N THR A 598 -9.30 -3.30 -23.79
CA THR A 598 -8.51 -3.63 -22.60
C THR A 598 -7.80 -2.39 -22.05
N PHE A 599 -7.25 -1.56 -22.93
CA PHE A 599 -6.59 -0.32 -22.51
C PHE A 599 -7.58 0.68 -21.90
N ALA A 600 -8.78 0.81 -22.47
CA ALA A 600 -9.85 1.64 -21.91
C ALA A 600 -10.27 1.18 -20.51
N LEU A 601 -10.52 -0.13 -20.35
CA LEU A 601 -10.87 -0.73 -19.06
C LEU A 601 -9.77 -0.54 -18.01
N ALA A 602 -8.50 -0.78 -18.39
CA ALA A 602 -7.36 -0.59 -17.51
C ALA A 602 -7.21 0.88 -17.07
N THR A 603 -7.42 1.82 -17.99
CA THR A 603 -7.36 3.27 -17.70
C THR A 603 -8.47 3.68 -16.74
N LEU A 604 -9.71 3.28 -17.04
CA LEU A 604 -10.85 3.59 -16.19
C LEU A 604 -10.67 2.99 -14.79
N PHE A 605 -10.18 1.76 -14.70
CA PHE A 605 -9.93 1.11 -13.41
C PHE A 605 -8.77 1.77 -12.64
N GLY A 606 -7.70 2.18 -13.31
CA GLY A 606 -6.65 3.02 -12.69
C GLY A 606 -7.21 4.32 -12.12
N GLY A 607 -8.16 4.95 -12.81
CA GLY A 607 -8.91 6.11 -12.30
C GLY A 607 -9.77 5.78 -11.07
N ILE A 608 -10.45 4.63 -11.04
CA ILE A 608 -11.22 4.15 -9.89
C ILE A 608 -10.32 3.87 -8.69
N ILE A 609 -9.15 3.24 -8.89
CA ILE A 609 -8.18 2.98 -7.83
C ILE A 609 -7.71 4.31 -7.21
N LEU A 610 -7.36 5.31 -8.02
CA LEU A 610 -7.02 6.66 -7.53
C LEU A 610 -8.19 7.39 -6.88
N PHE A 611 -9.42 7.10 -7.27
CA PHE A 611 -10.60 7.63 -6.60
C PHE A 611 -10.73 7.03 -5.19
N VAL A 612 -10.59 5.71 -5.07
CA VAL A 612 -10.67 5.00 -3.80
C VAL A 612 -9.53 5.41 -2.86
N SER A 613 -8.32 5.63 -3.38
CA SER A 613 -7.18 6.09 -2.57
C SER A 613 -7.35 7.51 -2.02
N GLY A 614 -8.24 8.31 -2.63
CA GLY A 614 -8.56 9.67 -2.16
C GLY A 614 -9.73 9.73 -1.18
N LEU A 615 -10.31 8.59 -0.78
CA LEU A 615 -11.35 8.55 0.25
C LEU A 615 -10.74 8.76 1.64
N SER A 616 -11.54 9.27 2.58
CA SER A 616 -11.12 9.78 3.89
C SER A 616 -10.46 8.80 4.87
N TRP A 617 -10.27 7.54 4.48
CA TRP A 617 -9.73 6.45 5.31
C TRP A 617 -8.27 6.11 4.96
N MET A 618 -7.68 6.76 3.95
CA MET A 618 -6.27 6.61 3.61
C MET A 618 -5.53 7.92 3.84
N ASP A 619 -4.37 7.83 4.48
CA ASP A 619 -3.55 9.00 4.78
C ASP A 619 -2.53 9.26 3.64
N PRO A 620 -2.65 10.38 2.90
CA PRO A 620 -1.69 10.75 1.88
C PRO A 620 -0.40 11.37 2.45
N GLN A 621 -0.31 11.61 3.76
CA GLN A 621 0.85 12.21 4.42
C GLN A 621 2.14 11.44 4.13
N ILE A 622 3.24 12.18 3.98
CA ILE A 622 4.58 11.62 3.83
C ILE A 622 5.18 11.50 5.23
N ASN A 623 5.35 10.27 5.70
CA ASN A 623 5.89 9.97 7.02
C ASN A 623 7.29 9.33 6.90
N PRO A 624 8.17 9.52 7.90
CA PRO A 624 9.43 8.79 7.97
C PRO A 624 9.20 7.27 8.00
N LEU A 625 10.14 6.51 7.45
CA LEU A 625 10.06 5.05 7.45
C LEU A 625 10.30 4.48 8.85
N VAL A 626 9.49 3.51 9.27
CA VAL A 626 9.84 2.68 10.42
C VAL A 626 11.11 1.86 10.10
N PRO A 627 11.94 1.49 11.10
CA PRO A 627 13.28 0.96 10.86
C PRO A 627 13.33 -0.27 9.93
N VAL A 628 12.39 -1.21 10.11
CA VAL A 628 12.28 -2.43 9.30
C VAL A 628 12.08 -2.15 7.81
N LEU A 629 11.46 -1.02 7.44
CA LEU A 629 11.21 -0.67 6.02
C LEU A 629 12.44 -0.07 5.32
N LYS A 630 13.52 0.24 6.05
CA LYS A 630 14.77 0.78 5.49
C LYS A 630 15.63 -0.32 4.84
N SER A 631 15.09 -0.98 3.82
CA SER A 631 15.75 -2.09 3.11
C SER A 631 15.56 -2.03 1.60
N PRO A 632 16.63 -2.16 0.79
CA PRO A 632 16.52 -2.26 -0.67
C PRO A 632 15.69 -3.48 -1.11
N TRP A 633 15.75 -4.58 -0.37
CA TRP A 633 15.00 -5.80 -0.69
C TRP A 633 13.49 -5.59 -0.61
N LEU A 634 13.03 -4.85 0.41
CA LEU A 634 11.62 -4.49 0.54
C LEU A 634 11.16 -3.68 -0.68
N MET A 635 11.98 -2.71 -1.10
CA MET A 635 11.67 -1.84 -2.24
C MET A 635 11.38 -2.65 -3.50
N PHE A 636 12.23 -3.63 -3.83
CA PHE A 636 12.01 -4.50 -5.00
C PHE A 636 10.86 -5.49 -4.79
N HIS A 637 10.76 -6.09 -3.61
CA HIS A 637 9.70 -7.04 -3.27
C HIS A 637 8.31 -6.42 -3.47
N VAL A 638 8.05 -5.28 -2.82
CA VAL A 638 6.75 -4.60 -2.84
C VAL A 638 6.42 -4.14 -4.26
N ALA A 639 7.38 -3.55 -4.98
CA ALA A 639 7.16 -3.11 -6.35
C ALA A 639 6.74 -4.26 -7.30
N VAL A 640 7.39 -5.43 -7.18
CA VAL A 640 7.11 -6.60 -8.03
C VAL A 640 5.77 -7.24 -7.67
N ILE A 641 5.51 -7.50 -6.38
CA ILE A 641 4.28 -8.20 -5.94
C ILE A 641 3.04 -7.33 -6.15
N VAL A 642 3.11 -6.05 -5.82
CA VAL A 642 1.99 -5.11 -6.00
C VAL A 642 1.77 -4.82 -7.49
N GLY A 643 2.84 -4.83 -8.30
CA GLY A 643 2.74 -4.76 -9.76
C GLY A 643 1.87 -5.88 -10.35
N ALA A 644 1.88 -7.07 -9.75
CA ALA A 644 1.03 -8.20 -10.16
C ALA A 644 -0.47 -7.88 -10.04
N TYR A 645 -0.87 -7.10 -9.03
CA TYR A 645 -2.27 -6.74 -8.78
C TYR A 645 -2.87 -5.95 -9.94
N GLY A 646 -2.08 -5.12 -10.62
CA GLY A 646 -2.53 -4.42 -11.83
C GLY A 646 -2.90 -5.37 -12.97
N PHE A 647 -2.08 -6.40 -13.21
CA PHE A 647 -2.36 -7.42 -14.24
C PHE A 647 -3.56 -8.31 -13.88
N PHE A 648 -3.72 -8.65 -12.59
CA PHE A 648 -4.87 -9.38 -12.09
C PHE A 648 -6.16 -8.54 -12.14
N GLY A 649 -6.10 -7.24 -11.86
CA GLY A 649 -7.21 -6.31 -12.00
C GLY A 649 -7.70 -6.23 -13.44
N ILE A 650 -6.78 -6.08 -14.41
CA ILE A 650 -7.14 -6.14 -15.84
C ILE A 650 -7.76 -7.49 -16.21
N SER A 651 -7.20 -8.59 -15.73
CA SER A 651 -7.73 -9.93 -15.96
C SER A 651 -9.19 -10.06 -15.48
N CYS A 652 -9.47 -9.57 -14.28
CA CYS A 652 -10.82 -9.53 -13.72
C CYS A 652 -11.78 -8.73 -14.62
N LEU A 653 -11.39 -7.53 -15.06
CA LEU A 653 -12.21 -6.66 -15.92
C LEU A 653 -12.48 -7.27 -17.30
N ILE A 654 -11.47 -7.89 -17.91
CA ILE A 654 -11.64 -8.58 -19.19
C ILE A 654 -12.57 -9.78 -19.01
N GLY A 655 -12.40 -10.55 -17.93
CA GLY A 655 -13.27 -11.66 -17.58
C GLY A 655 -14.72 -11.20 -17.47
N LEU A 656 -14.99 -10.14 -16.71
CA LEU A 656 -16.32 -9.57 -16.52
C LEU A 656 -16.91 -9.10 -17.85
N THR A 657 -16.12 -8.39 -18.66
CA THR A 657 -16.53 -7.92 -19.99
C THR A 657 -16.93 -9.10 -20.88
N ASN A 658 -16.17 -10.19 -20.88
CA ASN A 658 -16.49 -11.40 -21.63
C ASN A 658 -17.79 -12.05 -21.15
N LEU A 659 -18.05 -12.11 -19.83
CA LEU A 659 -19.31 -12.65 -19.31
C LEU A 659 -20.52 -11.78 -19.71
N VAL A 660 -20.38 -10.46 -19.68
CA VAL A 660 -21.42 -9.54 -20.14
C VAL A 660 -21.68 -9.73 -21.64
N MET A 661 -20.63 -9.80 -22.47
CA MET A 661 -20.77 -10.08 -23.90
C MET A 661 -21.47 -11.42 -24.15
N MET A 662 -21.09 -12.49 -23.47
CA MET A 662 -21.75 -13.79 -23.57
C MET A 662 -23.24 -13.73 -23.18
N SER A 663 -23.57 -12.95 -22.14
CA SER A 663 -24.96 -12.77 -21.65
C SER A 663 -25.86 -12.02 -22.63
N VAL A 664 -25.31 -11.07 -23.38
CA VAL A 664 -26.06 -10.25 -24.35
C VAL A 664 -26.06 -10.87 -25.76
N SER A 665 -25.34 -11.98 -25.97
CA SER A 665 -25.30 -12.65 -27.26
C SER A 665 -26.69 -13.14 -27.70
N GLY A 666 -27.07 -12.75 -28.93
CA GLY A 666 -28.23 -13.27 -29.67
C GLY A 666 -27.79 -13.92 -30.98
N GLU A 667 -28.69 -14.66 -31.65
CA GLU A 667 -28.33 -15.48 -32.83
C GLU A 667 -27.64 -14.69 -33.94
N LYS A 668 -28.16 -13.49 -34.26
CA LYS A 668 -27.68 -12.61 -35.35
C LYS A 668 -26.26 -12.06 -35.16
N ASN A 669 -25.83 -11.80 -33.92
CA ASN A 669 -24.52 -11.18 -33.62
C ASN A 669 -23.47 -12.19 -33.12
N SER A 670 -23.82 -13.48 -33.11
CA SER A 670 -23.05 -14.52 -32.43
C SER A 670 -21.64 -14.73 -33.00
N VAL A 671 -21.43 -14.61 -34.31
CA VAL A 671 -20.11 -14.85 -34.94
C VAL A 671 -19.10 -13.76 -34.56
N MET A 672 -19.46 -12.49 -34.72
CA MET A 672 -18.59 -11.36 -34.36
C MET A 672 -18.26 -11.37 -32.86
N LEU A 673 -19.26 -11.61 -32.00
CA LEU A 673 -19.03 -11.65 -30.55
C LEU A 673 -18.10 -12.82 -30.15
N LYS A 674 -18.21 -13.98 -30.81
CA LYS A 674 -17.34 -15.14 -30.55
C LYS A 674 -15.88 -14.82 -30.79
N GLU A 675 -15.54 -14.15 -31.89
CA GLU A 675 -14.17 -13.75 -32.18
C GLU A 675 -13.63 -12.76 -31.14
N ARG A 676 -14.45 -11.79 -30.71
CA ARG A 676 -14.07 -10.80 -29.70
C ARG A 676 -13.85 -11.41 -28.33
N VAL A 677 -14.76 -12.29 -27.90
CA VAL A 677 -14.62 -13.02 -26.64
C VAL A 677 -13.34 -13.86 -26.65
N ARG A 678 -13.02 -14.52 -27.79
CA ARG A 678 -11.78 -15.27 -27.94
C ARG A 678 -10.55 -14.37 -27.85
N GLU A 679 -10.54 -13.25 -28.57
CA GLU A 679 -9.47 -12.25 -28.55
C GLU A 679 -9.19 -11.76 -27.12
N LEU A 680 -10.25 -11.32 -26.42
CA LEU A 680 -10.17 -10.84 -25.05
C LEU A 680 -9.73 -11.94 -24.09
N SER A 681 -10.21 -13.18 -24.26
CA SER A 681 -9.78 -14.31 -23.43
C SER A 681 -8.29 -14.62 -23.61
N ILE A 682 -7.76 -14.49 -24.82
CA ILE A 682 -6.31 -14.64 -25.07
C ILE A 682 -5.53 -13.53 -24.36
N VAL A 683 -5.96 -12.28 -24.45
CA VAL A 683 -5.33 -11.15 -23.73
C VAL A 683 -5.41 -11.36 -22.22
N ASN A 684 -6.56 -11.81 -21.72
CA ASN A 684 -6.76 -12.16 -20.31
C ASN A 684 -5.78 -13.25 -19.85
N GLU A 685 -5.65 -14.35 -20.61
CA GLU A 685 -4.69 -15.42 -20.29
C GLU A 685 -3.24 -14.92 -20.31
N MET A 686 -2.87 -14.06 -21.26
CA MET A 686 -1.55 -13.43 -21.28
C MET A 686 -1.31 -12.54 -20.06
N SER A 687 -2.29 -11.71 -19.66
CA SER A 687 -2.20 -10.85 -18.47
C SER A 687 -2.03 -11.68 -17.21
N LEU A 688 -2.79 -12.77 -17.07
CA LEU A 688 -2.70 -13.70 -15.95
C LEU A 688 -1.33 -14.36 -15.84
N TRP A 689 -0.70 -14.75 -16.95
CA TRP A 689 0.66 -15.33 -16.92
C TRP A 689 1.70 -14.33 -16.41
N ILE A 690 1.59 -13.06 -16.80
CA ILE A 690 2.48 -12.00 -16.29
C ILE A 690 2.22 -11.75 -14.81
N GLY A 691 0.95 -11.59 -14.42
CA GLY A 691 0.54 -11.42 -13.02
C GLY A 691 1.01 -12.58 -12.14
N LEU A 692 0.81 -13.83 -12.57
CA LEU A 692 1.25 -15.01 -11.82
C LEU A 692 2.77 -15.06 -11.67
N ALA A 693 3.53 -14.71 -12.72
CA ALA A 693 4.98 -14.64 -12.64
C ALA A 693 5.44 -13.57 -11.64
N LEU A 694 4.90 -12.35 -11.73
CA LEU A 694 5.21 -11.25 -10.82
C LEU A 694 4.80 -11.58 -9.37
N MET A 695 3.61 -12.13 -9.17
CA MET A 695 3.12 -12.56 -7.85
C MET A 695 4.06 -13.59 -7.23
N THR A 696 4.43 -14.61 -8.01
CA THR A 696 5.27 -15.70 -7.51
C THR A 696 6.69 -15.21 -7.19
N ILE A 697 7.33 -14.48 -8.13
CA ILE A 697 8.67 -13.92 -7.91
C ILE A 697 8.65 -12.93 -6.75
N GLY A 698 7.63 -12.08 -6.69
CA GLY A 698 7.39 -11.14 -5.60
C GLY A 698 7.35 -11.85 -4.24
N THR A 699 6.49 -12.86 -4.06
CA THR A 699 6.38 -13.62 -2.81
C THR A 699 7.74 -14.14 -2.32
N PHE A 700 8.56 -14.69 -3.21
CA PHE A 700 9.87 -15.23 -2.81
C PHE A 700 10.97 -14.17 -2.66
N LEU A 701 10.89 -13.03 -3.35
CA LEU A 701 11.71 -11.86 -3.01
C LEU A 701 11.38 -11.34 -1.61
N GLY A 702 10.12 -11.46 -1.19
CA GLY A 702 9.67 -11.16 0.18
C GLY A 702 10.31 -12.08 1.20
N ALA A 703 10.42 -13.38 0.89
CA ALA A 703 11.13 -14.35 1.72
C ALA A 703 12.64 -14.02 1.87
N VAL A 704 13.27 -13.49 0.81
CA VAL A 704 14.66 -13.02 0.90
C VAL A 704 14.75 -11.79 1.80
N TRP A 705 13.85 -10.81 1.63
CA TRP A 705 13.76 -9.65 2.50
C TRP A 705 13.54 -10.06 3.97
N ALA A 706 12.59 -10.96 4.25
CA ALA A 706 12.29 -11.45 5.59
C ALA A 706 13.52 -12.09 6.25
N ASN A 707 14.34 -12.83 5.49
CA ASN A 707 15.56 -13.43 6.03
C ASN A 707 16.63 -12.40 6.39
N GLU A 708 16.75 -11.33 5.61
CA GLU A 708 17.66 -10.23 5.90
C GLU A 708 17.15 -9.33 7.02
N SER A 709 15.82 -9.26 7.16
CA SER A 709 15.17 -8.31 8.06
C SER A 709 14.68 -8.93 9.35
N TRP A 710 14.53 -10.24 9.46
CA TRP A 710 14.02 -10.98 10.64
C TRP A 710 14.84 -12.23 10.96
N GLY A 711 15.91 -12.52 10.20
CA GLY A 711 16.73 -13.72 10.38
C GLY A 711 16.08 -15.03 9.92
N ARG A 712 14.86 -15.00 9.36
CA ARG A 712 14.17 -16.17 8.80
C ARG A 712 13.49 -15.84 7.48
N TYR A 713 13.51 -16.77 6.52
CA TYR A 713 12.94 -16.51 5.20
C TYR A 713 11.43 -16.76 5.09
N TRP A 714 10.83 -17.51 6.02
CA TRP A 714 9.39 -17.79 6.00
C TRP A 714 8.85 -18.00 7.42
N GLY A 715 7.82 -17.25 7.80
CA GLY A 715 7.24 -17.26 9.14
C GLY A 715 5.84 -17.87 9.24
N TRP A 716 5.15 -18.06 8.12
CA TRP A 716 3.72 -18.39 8.01
C TRP A 716 2.75 -17.28 8.46
N ASP A 717 3.25 -16.03 8.55
CA ASP A 717 2.41 -14.86 8.86
C ASP A 717 1.22 -14.77 7.88
N PRO A 718 0.04 -14.29 8.32
CA PRO A 718 -1.12 -14.21 7.46
C PRO A 718 -0.88 -13.51 6.11
N LYS A 719 0.00 -12.51 6.01
CA LYS A 719 0.32 -11.89 4.71
C LYS A 719 1.12 -12.79 3.80
N GLU A 720 2.13 -13.48 4.33
CA GLU A 720 2.93 -14.45 3.59
C GLU A 720 2.05 -15.60 3.09
N THR A 721 1.19 -16.11 3.97
CA THR A 721 0.28 -17.22 3.68
C THR A 721 -0.78 -16.83 2.64
N TRP A 722 -1.39 -15.65 2.73
CA TRP A 722 -2.35 -15.20 1.72
C TRP A 722 -1.70 -14.87 0.38
N ALA A 723 -0.46 -14.38 0.35
CA ALA A 723 0.30 -14.24 -0.89
C ALA A 723 0.50 -15.61 -1.58
N LEU A 724 0.81 -16.66 -0.80
CA LEU A 724 0.89 -18.04 -1.29
C LEU A 724 -0.48 -18.56 -1.77
N ILE A 725 -1.57 -18.31 -1.04
CA ILE A 725 -2.93 -18.69 -1.44
C ILE A 725 -3.31 -18.04 -2.77
N THR A 726 -3.06 -16.74 -2.94
CA THR A 726 -3.33 -16.03 -4.20
C THR A 726 -2.53 -16.63 -5.36
N MET A 727 -1.26 -16.95 -5.15
CA MET A 727 -0.46 -17.67 -6.15
C MET A 727 -1.10 -19.01 -6.53
N VAL A 728 -1.52 -19.81 -5.55
CA VAL A 728 -2.16 -21.12 -5.78
C VAL A 728 -3.51 -20.99 -6.50
N ILE A 729 -4.34 -20.01 -6.14
CA ILE A 729 -5.63 -19.76 -6.80
C ILE A 729 -5.43 -19.39 -8.27
N TYR A 730 -4.48 -18.52 -8.59
CA TYR A 730 -4.17 -18.20 -9.99
C TYR A 730 -3.48 -19.36 -10.73
N ALA A 731 -2.69 -20.18 -10.03
CA ALA A 731 -2.19 -21.43 -10.59
C ALA A 731 -3.35 -22.37 -10.95
N ILE A 732 -4.35 -22.54 -10.09
CA ILE A 732 -5.57 -23.33 -10.39
C ILE A 732 -6.23 -22.83 -11.68
N VAL A 733 -6.47 -21.51 -11.80
CA VAL A 733 -7.10 -20.92 -13.02
C VAL A 733 -6.32 -21.28 -14.28
N THR A 734 -4.99 -21.17 -14.27
CA THR A 734 -4.16 -21.49 -15.44
C THR A 734 -4.07 -22.99 -15.74
N HIS A 735 -4.31 -23.85 -14.74
CA HIS A 735 -4.25 -25.31 -14.87
C HIS A 735 -5.59 -25.95 -15.24
N LEU A 736 -6.74 -25.28 -15.02
CA LEU A 736 -8.06 -25.79 -15.42
C LEU A 736 -8.13 -26.19 -16.89
N ARG A 737 -7.41 -25.50 -17.78
CA ARG A 737 -7.33 -25.83 -19.21
C ARG A 737 -6.76 -27.22 -19.51
N LEU A 738 -6.01 -27.82 -18.57
CA LEU A 738 -5.44 -29.15 -18.72
C LEU A 738 -6.50 -30.26 -18.58
N ILE A 739 -7.68 -29.92 -18.08
CA ILE A 739 -8.83 -30.82 -17.95
C ILE A 739 -9.75 -30.56 -19.15
N PRO A 740 -9.97 -31.53 -20.05
CA PRO A 740 -10.77 -31.32 -21.27
C PRO A 740 -12.17 -30.74 -21.02
N LYS A 741 -12.86 -31.17 -19.95
CA LYS A 741 -14.19 -30.67 -19.57
C LYS A 741 -14.17 -29.22 -19.08
N CYS A 742 -13.04 -28.75 -18.54
CA CYS A 742 -12.87 -27.41 -18.00
C CYS A 742 -12.20 -26.45 -19.00
N ASN A 743 -11.68 -26.96 -20.13
CA ASN A 743 -11.03 -26.16 -21.16
C ASN A 743 -12.05 -25.43 -22.05
N ASN A 744 -12.75 -24.45 -21.49
CA ASN A 744 -13.69 -23.60 -22.21
C ASN A 744 -13.55 -22.13 -21.80
N LEU A 745 -13.88 -21.22 -22.73
CA LEU A 745 -13.71 -19.78 -22.55
C LEU A 745 -14.55 -19.23 -21.40
N TRP A 746 -15.76 -19.74 -21.20
CA TRP A 746 -16.65 -19.26 -20.13
C TRP A 746 -16.02 -19.51 -18.76
N LEU A 747 -15.60 -20.75 -18.48
CA LEU A 747 -15.05 -21.13 -17.19
C LEU A 747 -13.75 -20.36 -16.89
N PHE A 748 -12.88 -20.21 -17.90
CA PHE A 748 -11.65 -19.43 -17.75
C PHE A 748 -11.93 -17.98 -17.36
N ASN A 749 -12.82 -17.28 -18.06
CA ASN A 749 -13.16 -15.89 -17.74
C ASN A 749 -13.90 -15.74 -16.41
N PHE A 750 -14.77 -16.68 -16.06
CA PHE A 750 -15.48 -16.67 -14.78
C PHE A 750 -14.50 -16.88 -13.61
N THR A 751 -13.64 -17.89 -13.72
CA THR A 751 -12.65 -18.18 -12.67
C THR A 751 -11.56 -17.13 -12.56
N SER A 752 -11.22 -16.40 -13.64
CA SER A 752 -10.31 -15.25 -13.54
C SER A 752 -10.88 -14.09 -12.72
N ILE A 753 -12.22 -13.89 -12.75
CA ILE A 753 -12.89 -12.92 -11.88
C ILE A 753 -12.88 -13.43 -10.43
N LEU A 754 -13.26 -14.68 -10.22
CA LEU A 754 -13.29 -15.26 -8.87
C LEU A 754 -11.91 -15.24 -8.18
N ALA A 755 -10.85 -15.48 -8.95
CA ALA A 755 -9.48 -15.44 -8.44
C ALA A 755 -9.08 -14.05 -7.91
N PHE A 756 -9.66 -12.98 -8.44
CA PHE A 756 -9.37 -11.61 -7.98
C PHE A 756 -9.79 -11.36 -6.54
N TYR A 757 -10.81 -12.07 -6.02
CA TYR A 757 -11.17 -11.98 -4.61
C TYR A 757 -10.04 -12.44 -3.67
N SER A 758 -9.14 -13.32 -4.12
CA SER A 758 -7.95 -13.67 -3.34
C SER A 758 -6.97 -12.50 -3.21
N VAL A 759 -6.85 -11.65 -4.24
CA VAL A 759 -6.04 -10.42 -4.19
C VAL A 759 -6.67 -9.43 -3.22
N LEU A 760 -8.00 -9.25 -3.28
CA LEU A 760 -8.72 -8.39 -2.34
C LEU A 760 -8.59 -8.89 -0.91
N MET A 761 -8.61 -10.20 -0.67
CA MET A 761 -8.38 -10.77 0.65
C MET A 761 -6.92 -10.57 1.11
N THR A 762 -5.94 -10.75 0.22
CA THR A 762 -4.52 -10.51 0.55
C THR A 762 -4.25 -9.04 0.90
N PHE A 763 -4.81 -8.12 0.11
CA PHE A 763 -4.55 -6.68 0.25
C PHE A 763 -5.42 -6.00 1.30
N PHE A 764 -6.74 -6.20 1.27
CA PHE A 764 -7.66 -5.61 2.25
C PHE A 764 -7.94 -6.55 3.41
N GLY A 765 -8.22 -7.82 3.12
CA GLY A 765 -8.56 -8.81 4.15
C GLY A 765 -7.46 -8.97 5.20
N VAL A 766 -6.20 -9.18 4.82
CA VAL A 766 -5.15 -9.39 5.83
C VAL A 766 -4.86 -8.11 6.61
N ASN A 767 -4.90 -6.93 5.97
CA ASN A 767 -4.61 -5.66 6.62
C ASN A 767 -5.70 -5.23 7.62
N TYR A 768 -6.97 -5.56 7.37
CA TYR A 768 -8.10 -5.03 8.13
C TYR A 768 -8.94 -6.09 8.84
N PHE A 769 -8.91 -7.34 8.38
CA PHE A 769 -9.65 -8.45 8.97
C PHE A 769 -8.77 -9.42 9.77
N LEU A 770 -7.50 -9.57 9.40
CA LEU A 770 -6.52 -10.37 10.15
C LEU A 770 -5.51 -9.45 10.86
N SER A 771 -4.78 -9.99 11.82
CA SER A 771 -3.65 -9.34 12.50
C SER A 771 -2.36 -10.10 12.14
N GLY A 772 -1.26 -9.38 11.93
CA GLY A 772 0.04 -9.97 11.61
C GLY A 772 1.19 -8.99 11.77
N MET A 773 2.43 -9.47 11.66
CA MET A 773 3.67 -8.68 11.87
C MET A 773 3.85 -7.56 10.84
N HIS A 774 3.05 -7.58 9.77
CA HIS A 774 3.07 -6.60 8.70
C HIS A 774 1.99 -5.51 8.82
N SER A 775 1.21 -5.46 9.90
CA SER A 775 0.05 -4.56 10.06
C SER A 775 0.42 -3.07 10.29
N TYR A 776 1.29 -2.50 9.46
CA TYR A 776 1.75 -1.11 9.58
C TYR A 776 0.73 -0.03 9.12
N GLY A 777 -0.54 -0.40 8.92
CA GLY A 777 -1.57 0.48 8.35
C GLY A 777 -3.01 0.10 8.69
N GLN A 778 -3.23 -0.54 9.84
CA GLN A 778 -4.58 -0.87 10.31
C GLN A 778 -5.41 0.41 10.52
N ASN A 779 -6.67 0.38 10.07
CA ASN A 779 -7.62 1.46 10.27
C ASN A 779 -8.99 0.83 10.59
N ASP A 780 -9.65 1.27 11.67
CA ASP A 780 -10.77 0.55 12.30
C ASP A 780 -12.14 0.75 11.63
N ASN A 781 -12.19 1.39 10.45
CA ASN A 781 -13.42 1.84 9.79
C ASN A 781 -13.84 1.00 8.57
N VAL A 782 -13.52 -0.30 8.55
CA VAL A 782 -13.60 -1.12 7.31
C VAL A 782 -14.86 -1.99 7.20
N ASN A 783 -15.73 -2.03 8.22
CA ASN A 783 -16.94 -2.87 8.20
C ASN A 783 -17.86 -2.61 6.98
N GLY A 784 -17.96 -1.36 6.50
CA GLY A 784 -18.76 -1.01 5.33
C GLY A 784 -18.24 -1.58 3.99
N ILE A 785 -16.93 -1.80 3.86
CA ILE A 785 -16.32 -2.33 2.62
C ILE A 785 -16.79 -3.78 2.37
N PHE A 786 -17.02 -4.56 3.42
CA PHE A 786 -17.45 -5.95 3.29
C PHE A 786 -18.86 -6.07 2.69
N ILE A 787 -19.78 -5.16 2.99
CA ILE A 787 -21.13 -5.15 2.38
C ILE A 787 -21.00 -5.02 0.86
N TYR A 788 -20.19 -4.07 0.38
CA TYR A 788 -19.92 -3.90 -1.04
C TYR A 788 -19.23 -5.12 -1.65
N LEU A 789 -18.33 -5.77 -0.90
CA LEU A 789 -17.69 -7.01 -1.34
C LEU A 789 -18.71 -8.15 -1.51
N TYR A 790 -19.60 -8.37 -0.54
CA TYR A 790 -20.66 -9.38 -0.63
C TYR A 790 -21.62 -9.09 -1.78
N LEU A 791 -22.05 -7.84 -1.95
CA LEU A 791 -22.87 -7.42 -3.10
C LEU A 791 -22.17 -7.69 -4.43
N SER A 792 -20.86 -7.40 -4.52
CA SER A 792 -20.07 -7.68 -5.73
C SER A 792 -19.99 -9.18 -6.04
N ILE A 793 -19.88 -10.03 -5.02
CA ILE A 793 -19.90 -11.50 -5.18
C ILE A 793 -21.25 -11.94 -5.75
N ILE A 794 -22.36 -11.47 -5.18
CA ILE A 794 -23.71 -11.79 -5.66
C ILE A 794 -23.89 -11.37 -7.12
N LEU A 795 -23.45 -10.16 -7.48
CA LEU A 795 -23.52 -9.66 -8.86
C LEU A 795 -22.68 -10.51 -9.83
N VAL A 796 -21.46 -10.88 -9.45
CA VAL A 796 -20.58 -11.74 -10.27
C VAL A 796 -21.17 -13.14 -10.44
N LEU A 797 -21.73 -13.73 -9.39
CA LEU A 797 -22.39 -15.03 -9.45
C LEU A 797 -23.64 -14.97 -10.34
N GLY A 798 -24.44 -13.90 -10.23
CA GLY A 798 -25.59 -13.65 -11.10
C GLY A 798 -25.19 -13.53 -12.57
N ALA A 799 -24.17 -12.72 -12.88
CA ALA A 799 -23.62 -12.59 -14.23
C ALA A 799 -23.04 -13.92 -14.75
N GLY A 800 -22.40 -14.70 -13.88
CA GLY A 800 -21.92 -16.05 -14.16
C GLY A 800 -23.07 -16.98 -14.55
N PHE A 801 -24.17 -16.98 -13.80
CA PHE A 801 -25.34 -17.82 -14.07
C PHE A 801 -26.02 -17.48 -15.41
N ILE A 802 -26.23 -16.19 -15.69
CA ILE A 802 -26.85 -15.72 -16.93
C ILE A 802 -25.98 -16.08 -18.14
N SER A 803 -24.68 -15.79 -18.07
CA SER A 803 -23.73 -16.11 -19.14
C SER A 803 -23.58 -17.62 -19.36
N TYR A 804 -23.65 -18.43 -18.30
CA TYR A 804 -23.59 -19.89 -18.39
C TYR A 804 -24.77 -20.45 -19.20
N ARG A 805 -26.00 -19.96 -18.97
CA ARG A 805 -27.18 -20.43 -19.72
C ARG A 805 -27.07 -20.17 -21.22
N LYS A 806 -26.40 -19.10 -21.63
CA LYS A 806 -26.20 -18.70 -23.03
C LYS A 806 -24.88 -19.18 -23.64
N ARG A 807 -24.09 -19.99 -22.92
CA ARG A 807 -22.74 -20.40 -23.33
C ARG A 807 -22.70 -21.34 -24.53
N THR A 808 -23.79 -22.04 -24.86
CA THR A 808 -23.86 -23.01 -25.96
C THR A 808 -23.46 -22.39 -27.30
N ASN A 809 -23.66 -21.07 -27.45
CA ASN A 809 -23.19 -20.29 -28.59
C ASN A 809 -21.65 -20.27 -28.73
N PHE A 810 -20.87 -20.56 -27.69
CA PHE A 810 -19.40 -20.38 -27.64
C PHE A 810 -18.61 -21.68 -27.39
N ASN A 811 -19.29 -22.83 -27.27
CA ASN A 811 -18.68 -24.11 -26.84
C ASN A 811 -17.78 -24.81 -27.88
N ASN A 812 -17.74 -24.37 -29.14
CA ASN A 812 -16.97 -25.04 -30.21
C ASN A 812 -15.51 -24.57 -30.33
N ILE A 813 -14.97 -23.85 -29.34
CA ILE A 813 -13.62 -23.29 -29.42
C ILE A 813 -12.70 -24.03 -28.44
N ILE A 814 -11.96 -25.01 -28.98
CA ILE A 814 -10.75 -25.54 -28.36
C ILE A 814 -9.66 -24.46 -28.48
N VAL A 815 -9.06 -24.04 -27.35
CA VAL A 815 -7.94 -23.07 -27.31
C VAL A 815 -6.59 -23.74 -27.46
#